data_AF-A0A1Y1X0P6-F1
#
_entry.id   AF-A0A1Y1X0P6-F1
#
_cell.length_a   1.000
_cell.length_b   1.000
_cell.length_c   1.000
_cell.angle_alpha   90.00
_cell.angle_beta   90.00
_cell.angle_gamma   90.00
#
_symmetry.space_group_name_H-M   'P 1'
#
loop_
_entity.id
_entity.type
_entity.pdbx_description
1 polymer ?
#
loop_
_entity_poly.entity_id
_entity_poly.type
_entity_poly.pdbx_seq_one_letter_code
_entity_poly.pdbx_strand_id
1 'polypeptide(L)'
;MRDKLRIVNDIKDFINKNDINKLKDYIKNENIEIKRIDKDIENYTNKLYNKGKISNELNYFVKIHYDKNIVNFIEIIKKNDLEKLKNYLLKNNVKLYDINYKYFDIMKYSIFLMERKEISSDIYTYIKNHFNRIKVIEIMKKNNVNELRSFSMKNNIEFKELNDNTFDIINYINSPKNKISDDIKKFVIETFVFKRKNIIKYLKEENVIDLKKYIKNNKIEIKDLNDENFDIIDYVNSSTNSISFKMKNFVISHYNKERFEIIELISNNDINYLKEYIEKNSIELEKLNDENFDILNFINKNIEISESMKIFVISHLNKKRYDIVELIRENNLTKLKNYVEKNNIEFKSFEDSYFNIIKYSFHLYNYNIIFCNVKDYIITRYTKQRRLIINMIKKNDINGLKGYIEKNSIELEKLNDENFDILKYINKNIKISKSMKIFVISHLNKKRYDIVELIRENNLTKLKNYVEKNNIEFKSFEDSSFNIIKYSFYFYGCKTISCDVRDYVITGYTRQRRLIINMIKKNDFNGQKKYIIENNVKIDELNGYNFNIVKYTCDYLYNISSKVTELIKDFYYKRGFSIPICLIKENKLNQLKEYTEKNNFIFESLNTNNFNIIEYILTLYQQNLISLEMKNFIIYHYNEKRKMIVKLFEKNNINELKEYSEK
;
A
#
# COMPACT_ATOMS: atom_id res chain seq x y z
N MET A 1 47.67 -54.34 64.94
CA MET A 1 48.65 -53.24 64.89
C MET A 1 49.96 -53.63 64.18
N ARG A 2 50.51 -54.83 64.42
CA ARG A 2 51.72 -55.34 63.73
C ARG A 2 51.56 -55.45 62.20
N ASP A 3 50.41 -55.92 61.71
CA ASP A 3 50.18 -56.05 60.26
C ASP A 3 50.11 -54.70 59.54
N LYS A 4 49.52 -53.69 60.20
CA LYS A 4 49.40 -52.34 59.65
C LYS A 4 50.79 -51.70 59.42
N LEU A 5 51.70 -51.81 60.40
CA LEU A 5 53.05 -51.27 60.27
C LEU A 5 53.86 -52.00 59.19
N ARG A 6 53.71 -53.33 59.10
CA ARG A 6 54.31 -54.13 58.03
C ARG A 6 53.86 -53.64 56.65
N ILE A 7 52.55 -53.49 56.46
CA ILE A 7 51.97 -53.02 55.19
C ILE A 7 52.46 -51.60 54.82
N VAL A 8 52.53 -50.68 55.79
CA VAL A 8 53.09 -49.33 55.56
C VAL A 8 54.54 -49.39 55.09
N ASN A 9 55.35 -50.23 55.74
CA ASN A 9 56.77 -50.36 55.40
C ASN A 9 56.97 -50.98 54.03
N ASP A 10 56.20 -52.02 53.68
CA ASP A 10 56.24 -52.65 52.37
C ASP A 10 55.85 -51.64 51.27
N ILE A 11 54.77 -50.88 51.46
CA ILE A 11 54.36 -49.83 50.52
C ILE A 11 55.46 -48.77 50.37
N LYS A 12 56.04 -48.27 51.49
CA LYS A 12 57.13 -47.28 51.45
C LYS A 12 58.38 -47.83 50.77
N ASP A 13 58.70 -49.11 50.96
CA ASP A 13 59.82 -49.79 50.29
C ASP A 13 59.59 -49.88 48.78
N PHE A 14 58.42 -50.31 48.33
CA PHE A 14 58.09 -50.33 46.89
C PHE A 14 58.11 -48.93 46.27
N ILE A 15 57.61 -47.91 46.97
CA ILE A 15 57.70 -46.51 46.54
C ILE A 15 59.16 -46.07 46.45
N ASN A 16 60.01 -46.38 47.44
CA ASN A 16 61.44 -46.03 47.44
C ASN A 16 62.21 -46.65 46.28
N LYS A 17 61.89 -47.91 45.96
CA LYS A 17 62.48 -48.64 44.83
C LYS A 17 61.93 -48.19 43.48
N ASN A 18 60.96 -47.27 43.47
CA ASN A 18 60.21 -46.84 42.30
C ASN A 18 59.58 -48.03 41.52
N ASP A 19 59.18 -49.08 42.23
CA ASP A 19 58.70 -50.36 41.64
C ASP A 19 57.17 -50.38 41.58
N ILE A 20 56.61 -49.75 40.54
CA ILE A 20 55.15 -49.61 40.37
C ILE A 20 54.44 -50.95 40.19
N ASN A 21 55.08 -51.94 39.56
CA ASN A 21 54.44 -53.23 39.27
C ASN A 21 54.27 -54.03 40.56
N LYS A 22 55.31 -54.12 41.41
CA LYS A 22 55.16 -54.74 42.73
C LYS A 22 54.14 -54.01 43.60
N LEU A 23 54.12 -52.68 43.54
CA LEU A 23 53.14 -51.90 44.29
C LEU A 23 51.70 -52.16 43.80
N LYS A 24 51.48 -52.27 42.48
CA LYS A 24 50.20 -52.64 41.86
C LYS A 24 49.72 -54.01 42.36
N ASP A 25 50.59 -55.01 42.24
CA ASP A 25 50.27 -56.39 42.66
C ASP A 25 49.99 -56.46 44.16
N TYR A 26 50.80 -55.78 44.98
CA TYR A 26 50.65 -55.77 46.43
C TYR A 26 49.34 -55.10 46.87
N ILE A 27 49.02 -53.91 46.36
CA ILE A 27 47.76 -53.22 46.67
C ILE A 27 46.54 -54.07 46.27
N LYS A 28 46.61 -54.73 45.11
CA LYS A 28 45.52 -55.56 44.59
C LYS A 28 45.34 -56.84 45.43
N ASN A 29 46.42 -57.58 45.68
CA ASN A 29 46.37 -58.86 46.40
C ASN A 29 45.91 -58.69 47.84
N GLU A 30 46.33 -57.62 48.50
CA GLU A 30 46.00 -57.32 49.90
C GLU A 30 44.72 -56.47 50.05
N ASN A 31 44.06 -56.09 48.93
CA ASN A 31 42.86 -55.23 48.89
C ASN A 31 43.02 -53.94 49.72
N ILE A 32 44.14 -53.25 49.50
CA ILE A 32 44.57 -52.12 50.34
C ILE A 32 43.90 -50.81 49.92
N GLU A 33 43.31 -50.09 50.89
CA GLU A 33 42.99 -48.67 50.78
C GLU A 33 44.05 -47.85 51.54
N ILE A 34 44.95 -47.19 50.82
CA ILE A 34 46.14 -46.52 51.40
C ILE A 34 45.75 -45.55 52.53
N LYS A 35 44.67 -44.78 52.37
CA LYS A 35 44.14 -43.83 53.36
C LYS A 35 43.80 -44.46 54.72
N ARG A 36 43.33 -45.72 54.73
CA ARG A 36 43.02 -46.45 55.98
C ARG A 36 44.28 -46.95 56.68
N ILE A 37 45.34 -47.20 55.91
CA ILE A 37 46.59 -47.75 56.40
C ILE A 37 47.48 -46.64 56.96
N ASP A 38 47.85 -45.63 56.19
CA ASP A 38 48.64 -44.52 56.70
C ASP A 38 48.43 -43.28 55.83
N LYS A 39 47.88 -42.22 56.44
CA LYS A 39 47.63 -40.95 55.76
C LYS A 39 48.92 -40.30 55.27
N ASP A 40 50.07 -40.64 55.86
CA ASP A 40 51.37 -40.08 55.51
C ASP A 40 52.04 -40.74 54.30
N ILE A 41 51.57 -41.89 53.82
CA ILE A 41 52.12 -42.55 52.61
C ILE A 41 52.04 -41.60 51.40
N GLU A 42 50.97 -40.83 51.29
CA GLU A 42 50.79 -39.87 50.21
C GLU A 42 51.74 -38.67 50.34
N ASN A 43 51.88 -38.10 51.54
CA ASN A 43 52.85 -37.03 51.83
C ASN A 43 54.27 -37.50 51.51
N TYR A 44 54.59 -38.73 51.90
CA TYR A 44 55.85 -39.40 51.64
C TYR A 44 56.12 -39.53 50.14
N THR A 45 55.14 -40.05 49.39
CA THR A 45 55.22 -40.22 47.94
C THR A 45 55.43 -38.88 47.23
N ASN A 46 54.65 -37.85 47.56
CA ASN A 46 54.81 -36.52 46.98
C ASN A 46 56.20 -35.91 47.30
N LYS A 47 56.72 -36.13 48.51
CA LYS A 47 58.08 -35.68 48.88
C LYS A 47 59.15 -36.34 48.00
N LEU A 48 59.02 -37.62 47.71
CA LEU A 48 59.95 -38.35 46.84
C LEU A 48 59.81 -37.91 45.38
N TYR A 49 58.57 -37.72 44.90
CA TYR A 49 58.30 -37.24 43.55
C TYR A 49 58.90 -35.85 43.32
N ASN A 50 58.69 -34.91 44.25
CA ASN A 50 59.26 -33.55 44.16
C ASN A 50 60.80 -33.54 44.21
N LYS A 51 61.42 -34.60 44.75
CA LYS A 51 62.88 -34.80 44.74
C LYS A 51 63.37 -35.52 43.48
N GLY A 52 62.49 -35.85 42.54
CA GLY A 52 62.81 -36.62 41.33
C GLY A 52 63.18 -38.10 41.61
N LYS A 53 62.86 -38.62 42.79
CA LYS A 53 63.26 -39.98 43.22
C LYS A 53 62.35 -41.08 42.72
N ILE A 54 61.12 -40.74 42.31
CA ILE A 54 60.14 -41.68 41.79
C ILE A 54 59.49 -41.13 40.52
N SER A 55 58.97 -42.03 39.70
CA SER A 55 58.29 -41.70 38.46
C SER A 55 56.96 -40.98 38.70
N ASN A 56 56.51 -40.20 37.70
CA ASN A 56 55.18 -39.61 37.71
C ASN A 56 54.09 -40.70 37.74
N GLU A 57 54.29 -41.82 37.02
CA GLU A 57 53.33 -42.93 37.00
C GLU A 57 53.12 -43.52 38.41
N LEU A 58 54.20 -43.75 39.17
CA LEU A 58 54.10 -44.28 40.53
C LEU A 58 53.43 -43.29 41.49
N ASN A 59 53.80 -42.01 41.42
CA ASN A 59 53.12 -40.97 42.18
C ASN A 59 51.62 -40.92 41.87
N TYR A 60 51.27 -41.04 40.59
CA TYR A 60 49.88 -41.05 40.13
C TYR A 60 49.11 -42.28 40.62
N PHE A 61 49.74 -43.45 40.55
CA PHE A 61 49.17 -44.71 40.99
C PHE A 61 48.79 -44.66 42.47
N VAL A 62 49.70 -44.17 43.33
CA VAL A 62 49.45 -43.98 44.77
C VAL A 62 48.27 -43.04 45.01
N LYS A 63 48.16 -41.94 44.25
CA LYS A 63 47.06 -40.97 44.37
C LYS A 63 45.70 -41.55 43.99
N ILE A 64 45.63 -42.33 42.90
CA ILE A 64 44.38 -43.01 42.48
C ILE A 64 43.94 -44.03 43.53
N HIS A 65 44.90 -44.80 44.09
CA HIS A 65 44.62 -45.84 45.08
C HIS A 65 44.62 -45.34 46.53
N TYR A 66 44.63 -44.01 46.71
CA TYR A 66 44.61 -43.42 48.04
C TYR A 66 43.30 -43.73 48.77
N ASP A 67 42.18 -43.48 48.11
CA ASP A 67 40.82 -43.64 48.64
C ASP A 67 40.01 -44.55 47.71
N LYS A 68 39.23 -45.46 48.29
CA LYS A 68 38.43 -46.43 47.52
C LYS A 68 37.41 -45.74 46.60
N ASN A 69 36.89 -44.58 46.98
CA ASN A 69 35.95 -43.81 46.15
C ASN A 69 36.63 -43.24 44.91
N ILE A 70 37.92 -42.85 45.03
CA ILE A 70 38.72 -42.41 43.87
C ILE A 70 38.88 -43.58 42.91
N VAL A 71 39.34 -44.74 43.39
CA VAL A 71 39.50 -45.96 42.57
C VAL A 71 38.21 -46.30 41.83
N ASN A 72 37.09 -46.43 42.57
CA ASN A 72 35.79 -46.75 41.99
C ASN A 72 35.36 -45.74 40.92
N PHE A 73 35.53 -44.44 41.20
CA PHE A 73 35.21 -43.39 40.24
C PHE A 73 36.09 -43.50 38.98
N ILE A 74 37.40 -43.74 39.13
CA ILE A 74 38.32 -43.90 38.01
C ILE A 74 37.98 -45.11 37.15
N GLU A 75 37.66 -46.25 37.77
CA GLU A 75 37.21 -47.43 37.04
C GLU A 75 35.93 -47.15 36.25
N ILE A 76 35.01 -46.36 36.81
CA ILE A 76 33.73 -46.04 36.17
C ILE A 76 33.92 -45.10 34.99
N ILE A 77 34.73 -44.05 35.13
CA ILE A 77 34.98 -43.14 33.99
C ILE A 77 35.78 -43.84 32.89
N LYS A 78 36.74 -44.73 33.24
CA LYS A 78 37.51 -45.52 32.26
C LYS A 78 36.69 -46.58 31.53
N LYS A 79 35.55 -47.02 32.10
CA LYS A 79 34.56 -47.83 31.36
C LYS A 79 33.90 -47.06 30.21
N ASN A 80 34.11 -45.74 30.16
CA ASN A 80 33.63 -44.86 29.10
C ASN A 80 32.11 -44.90 28.89
N ASP A 81 31.36 -45.07 29.97
CA ASP A 81 29.91 -45.18 29.99
C ASP A 81 29.32 -44.04 30.84
N LEU A 82 28.81 -43.01 30.15
CA LEU A 82 28.28 -41.80 30.80
C LEU A 82 27.08 -42.10 31.70
N GLU A 83 26.21 -43.04 31.31
CA GLU A 83 25.05 -43.40 32.11
C GLU A 83 25.45 -44.16 33.38
N LYS A 84 26.46 -45.05 33.30
CA LYS A 84 27.03 -45.66 34.51
C LYS A 84 27.65 -44.61 35.44
N LEU A 85 28.34 -43.61 34.90
CA LEU A 85 28.89 -42.52 35.70
C LEU A 85 27.79 -41.72 36.42
N LYS A 86 26.76 -41.26 35.69
CA LYS A 86 25.62 -40.55 36.27
C LYS A 86 24.95 -41.37 37.38
N ASN A 87 24.68 -42.65 37.11
CA ASN A 87 24.08 -43.56 38.08
C ASN A 87 24.96 -43.80 39.31
N TYR A 88 26.28 -43.86 39.15
CA TYR A 88 27.21 -44.00 40.26
C TYR A 88 27.18 -42.79 41.19
N LEU A 89 27.27 -41.58 40.65
CA LEU A 89 27.23 -40.36 41.44
C LEU A 89 25.89 -40.22 42.17
N LEU A 90 24.79 -40.52 41.48
CA LEU A 90 23.44 -40.47 42.04
C LEU A 90 23.25 -41.50 43.18
N LYS A 91 23.49 -42.80 42.90
CA LYS A 91 23.22 -43.90 43.85
C LYS A 91 24.07 -43.83 45.11
N ASN A 92 25.31 -43.37 44.98
CA ASN A 92 26.24 -43.31 46.11
C ASN A 92 26.25 -41.94 46.81
N ASN A 93 25.44 -40.97 46.34
CA ASN A 93 25.45 -39.58 46.81
C ASN A 93 26.89 -39.00 46.84
N VAL A 94 27.70 -39.39 45.86
CA VAL A 94 29.12 -38.98 45.78
C VAL A 94 29.15 -37.66 45.03
N LYS A 95 29.65 -36.62 45.70
CA LYS A 95 29.88 -35.33 45.04
C LYS A 95 31.29 -35.33 44.50
N LEU A 96 31.48 -34.89 43.25
CA LEU A 96 32.81 -34.95 42.62
C LEU A 96 33.86 -34.14 43.39
N TYR A 97 33.46 -33.08 44.09
CA TYR A 97 34.38 -32.33 44.93
C TYR A 97 34.86 -33.12 46.17
N ASP A 98 34.09 -34.09 46.67
CA ASP A 98 34.49 -34.94 47.81
C ASP A 98 35.57 -35.95 47.40
N ILE A 99 35.57 -36.35 46.12
CA ILE A 99 36.62 -37.17 45.51
C ILE A 99 37.89 -36.31 45.27
N ASN A 100 37.72 -34.99 45.09
CA ASN A 100 38.83 -34.07 44.90
C ASN A 100 39.59 -33.91 46.23
N TYR A 101 40.68 -34.65 46.35
CA TYR A 101 41.46 -34.72 47.58
C TYR A 101 42.72 -33.85 47.48
N LYS A 102 43.34 -33.51 48.63
CA LYS A 102 44.47 -32.57 48.75
C LYS A 102 45.56 -32.75 47.68
N TYR A 103 45.78 -33.97 47.18
CA TYR A 103 46.77 -34.25 46.14
C TYR A 103 46.23 -34.99 44.91
N PHE A 104 44.92 -35.21 44.81
CA PHE A 104 44.25 -35.79 43.64
C PHE A 104 43.23 -34.80 43.07
N ASP A 105 43.53 -34.31 41.85
CA ASP A 105 42.66 -33.38 41.12
C ASP A 105 41.94 -34.14 40.00
N ILE A 106 40.64 -34.36 40.17
CA ILE A 106 39.79 -35.07 39.19
C ILE A 106 39.78 -34.35 37.85
N MET A 107 39.72 -33.02 37.84
CA MET A 107 39.68 -32.26 36.60
C MET A 107 40.98 -32.44 35.84
N LYS A 108 42.12 -32.28 36.53
CA LYS A 108 43.45 -32.52 35.95
C LYS A 108 43.58 -33.95 35.44
N TYR A 109 43.04 -34.93 36.17
CA TYR A 109 43.11 -36.31 35.73
C TYR A 109 42.21 -36.60 34.53
N SER A 110 41.01 -36.05 34.51
CA SER A 110 40.06 -36.27 33.43
C SER A 110 40.59 -35.68 32.12
N ILE A 111 41.29 -34.53 32.18
CA ILE A 111 42.03 -33.98 31.02
C ILE A 111 43.08 -34.98 30.54
N PHE A 112 43.93 -35.48 31.44
CA PHE A 112 44.96 -36.47 31.11
C PHE A 112 44.38 -37.75 30.48
N LEU A 113 43.25 -38.25 30.98
CA LEU A 113 42.57 -39.41 30.41
C LEU A 113 41.98 -39.10 29.03
N MET A 114 41.39 -37.92 28.85
CA MET A 114 40.83 -37.48 27.57
C MET A 114 41.92 -37.31 26.50
N GLU A 115 43.06 -36.71 26.85
CA GLU A 115 44.23 -36.56 25.96
C GLU A 115 44.77 -37.90 25.47
N ARG A 116 44.68 -38.94 26.33
CA ARG A 116 45.03 -40.32 26.00
C ARG A 116 43.91 -41.11 25.32
N LYS A 117 42.74 -40.49 25.09
CA LYS A 117 41.53 -41.14 24.58
C LYS A 117 41.05 -42.32 25.44
N GLU A 118 41.38 -42.32 26.73
CA GLU A 118 40.92 -43.32 27.70
C GLU A 118 39.47 -43.05 28.17
N ILE A 119 38.98 -41.82 27.98
CA ILE A 119 37.58 -41.43 28.19
C ILE A 119 37.07 -40.59 27.02
N SER A 120 35.76 -40.59 26.79
CA SER A 120 35.11 -39.78 25.76
C SER A 120 35.05 -38.30 26.15
N SER A 121 34.85 -37.45 25.14
CA SER A 121 34.53 -36.03 25.31
C SER A 121 33.31 -35.82 26.21
N ASP A 122 32.34 -36.73 26.15
CA ASP A 122 31.07 -36.60 26.87
C ASP A 122 31.25 -36.81 28.37
N ILE A 123 32.06 -37.81 28.77
CA ILE A 123 32.43 -37.99 30.17
C ILE A 123 33.21 -36.80 30.69
N TYR A 124 34.21 -36.33 29.95
CA TYR A 124 34.99 -35.17 30.35
C TYR A 124 34.12 -33.92 30.52
N THR A 125 33.24 -33.66 29.54
CA THR A 125 32.30 -32.53 29.57
C THR A 125 31.36 -32.60 30.77
N TYR A 126 30.84 -33.79 31.07
CA TYR A 126 30.00 -33.99 32.25
C TYR A 126 30.72 -33.66 33.56
N ILE A 127 31.95 -34.17 33.74
CA ILE A 127 32.78 -33.88 34.92
C ILE A 127 33.06 -32.37 35.02
N LYS A 128 33.49 -31.75 33.91
CA LYS A 128 33.77 -30.32 33.82
C LYS A 128 32.55 -29.47 34.21
N ASN A 129 31.37 -29.80 33.69
CA ASN A 129 30.15 -29.06 33.95
C ASN A 129 29.70 -29.18 35.40
N HIS A 130 29.94 -30.30 36.06
CA HIS A 130 29.65 -30.45 37.47
C HIS A 130 30.52 -29.51 38.35
N PHE A 131 31.83 -29.41 38.06
CA PHE A 131 32.71 -28.46 38.75
C PHE A 131 32.34 -27.01 38.45
N ASN A 132 32.04 -26.69 37.18
CA ASN A 132 31.57 -25.37 36.79
C ASN A 132 30.27 -24.99 37.50
N ARG A 133 29.32 -25.92 37.63
CA ARG A 133 28.04 -25.73 38.32
C ARG A 133 28.26 -25.32 39.78
N ILE A 134 29.08 -26.07 40.51
CA ILE A 134 29.41 -25.75 41.91
C ILE A 134 29.96 -24.34 42.01
N LYS A 135 30.92 -24.00 41.15
CA LYS A 135 31.56 -22.69 41.20
C LYS A 135 30.61 -21.55 40.83
N VAL A 136 29.79 -21.75 39.81
CA VAL A 136 28.72 -20.83 39.42
C VAL A 136 27.76 -20.59 40.59
N ILE A 137 27.30 -21.65 41.27
CA ILE A 137 26.44 -21.54 42.45
C ILE A 137 27.10 -20.76 43.58
N GLU A 138 28.38 -21.00 43.87
CA GLU A 138 29.13 -20.23 44.88
C GLU A 138 29.16 -18.73 44.56
N ILE A 139 29.44 -18.38 43.30
CA ILE A 139 29.50 -16.97 42.87
C ILE A 139 28.11 -16.33 42.93
N MET A 140 27.06 -17.04 42.48
CA MET A 140 25.68 -16.57 42.54
C MET A 140 25.22 -16.30 43.98
N LYS A 141 25.59 -17.16 44.94
CA LYS A 141 25.28 -16.95 46.37
C LYS A 141 25.93 -15.71 46.97
N LYS A 142 27.05 -15.24 46.40
CA LYS A 142 27.69 -13.97 46.77
C LYS A 142 27.03 -12.76 46.09
N ASN A 143 26.06 -12.96 45.19
CA ASN A 143 25.41 -11.92 44.39
C ASN A 143 26.39 -11.03 43.60
N ASN A 144 27.51 -11.59 43.13
CA ASN A 144 28.55 -10.87 42.40
C ASN A 144 28.48 -11.15 40.88
N VAL A 145 27.70 -10.34 40.14
CA VAL A 145 27.47 -10.53 38.70
C VAL A 145 28.74 -10.35 37.85
N ASN A 146 29.67 -9.51 38.30
CA ASN A 146 30.93 -9.27 37.60
C ASN A 146 31.89 -10.46 37.70
N GLU A 147 31.98 -11.09 38.87
CA GLU A 147 32.72 -12.34 39.06
C GLU A 147 32.09 -13.46 38.24
N LEU A 148 30.76 -13.56 38.22
CA LEU A 148 30.04 -14.57 37.43
C LEU A 148 30.28 -14.39 35.93
N ARG A 149 30.23 -13.15 35.44
CA ARG A 149 30.51 -12.81 34.04
C ARG A 149 31.94 -13.16 33.65
N SER A 150 32.92 -12.75 34.45
CA SER A 150 34.33 -13.06 34.21
C SER A 150 34.59 -14.57 34.21
N PHE A 151 33.98 -15.30 35.16
CA PHE A 151 34.09 -16.75 35.25
C PHE A 151 33.45 -17.46 34.05
N SER A 152 32.23 -17.07 33.65
CA SER A 152 31.54 -17.61 32.48
C SER A 152 32.32 -17.37 31.19
N MET A 153 32.87 -16.17 31.00
CA MET A 153 33.71 -15.84 29.85
C MET A 153 35.01 -16.65 29.82
N LYS A 154 35.75 -16.67 30.93
CA LYS A 154 37.04 -17.38 31.04
C LYS A 154 36.92 -18.88 30.76
N ASN A 155 35.82 -19.50 31.19
CA ASN A 155 35.62 -20.95 31.08
C ASN A 155 34.72 -21.36 29.90
N ASN A 156 34.28 -20.39 29.08
CA ASN A 156 33.32 -20.56 28.01
C ASN A 156 32.10 -21.40 28.46
N ILE A 157 31.38 -20.92 29.46
CA ILE A 157 30.22 -21.63 30.05
C ILE A 157 28.95 -21.25 29.30
N GLU A 158 28.22 -22.26 28.84
CA GLU A 158 26.81 -22.19 28.48
C GLU A 158 25.97 -22.66 29.67
N PHE A 159 25.15 -21.77 30.25
CA PHE A 159 24.45 -22.10 31.50
C PHE A 159 23.48 -23.28 31.35
N LYS A 160 22.92 -23.49 30.14
CA LYS A 160 22.11 -24.66 29.82
C LYS A 160 22.86 -25.98 30.04
N GLU A 161 24.16 -26.03 29.77
CA GLU A 161 24.98 -27.23 29.98
C GLU A 161 25.22 -27.56 31.46
N LEU A 162 24.91 -26.61 32.35
CA LEU A 162 24.93 -26.87 33.80
C LEU A 162 23.66 -27.58 34.26
N ASN A 163 22.61 -27.71 33.44
CA ASN A 163 21.40 -28.42 33.83
C ASN A 163 21.59 -29.95 33.72
N ASP A 164 20.95 -30.69 34.62
CA ASP A 164 20.77 -32.15 34.53
C ASP A 164 19.47 -32.59 35.21
N ASN A 165 19.26 -33.90 35.33
CA ASN A 165 18.04 -34.48 35.92
C ASN A 165 17.80 -34.08 37.39
N THR A 166 18.79 -33.53 38.08
CA THR A 166 18.75 -33.17 39.51
C THR A 166 18.89 -31.67 39.74
N PHE A 167 19.32 -30.91 38.74
CA PHE A 167 19.59 -29.49 38.86
C PHE A 167 19.16 -28.75 37.60
N ASP A 168 18.34 -27.73 37.81
CA ASP A 168 17.98 -26.76 36.79
C ASP A 168 18.37 -25.36 37.29
N ILE A 169 19.24 -24.68 36.53
CA ILE A 169 19.76 -23.38 36.93
C ILE A 169 18.68 -22.30 36.96
N ILE A 170 17.67 -22.38 36.09
CA ILE A 170 16.56 -21.42 36.02
C ILE A 170 15.69 -21.57 37.28
N ASN A 171 15.32 -22.80 37.63
CA ASN A 171 14.62 -23.10 38.88
C ASN A 171 15.44 -22.67 40.10
N TYR A 172 16.77 -22.87 40.04
CA TYR A 172 17.66 -22.45 41.12
C TYR A 172 17.66 -20.93 41.32
N ILE A 173 17.83 -20.13 40.26
CA ILE A 173 17.88 -18.66 40.37
C ILE A 173 16.51 -18.05 40.70
N ASN A 174 15.41 -18.69 40.29
CA ASN A 174 14.05 -18.23 40.55
C ASN A 174 13.51 -18.65 41.92
N SER A 175 14.14 -19.65 42.58
CA SER A 175 13.73 -20.08 43.91
C SER A 175 13.95 -18.97 44.96
N PRO A 176 12.90 -18.52 45.67
CA PRO A 176 13.02 -17.47 46.68
C PRO A 176 13.95 -17.88 47.84
N LYS A 177 14.12 -19.19 48.07
CA LYS A 177 15.01 -19.74 49.11
C LYS A 177 16.48 -19.40 48.87
N ASN A 178 16.90 -19.22 47.62
CA ASN A 178 18.30 -19.03 47.26
C ASN A 178 18.76 -17.56 47.32
N LYS A 179 17.82 -16.59 47.45
CA LYS A 179 18.10 -15.15 47.59
C LYS A 179 19.07 -14.60 46.52
N ILE A 180 18.88 -15.04 45.27
CA ILE A 180 19.67 -14.59 44.13
C ILE A 180 19.18 -13.22 43.65
N SER A 181 20.10 -12.29 43.42
CA SER A 181 19.79 -10.94 42.93
C SER A 181 19.26 -10.94 41.50
N ASP A 182 18.47 -9.92 41.15
CA ASP A 182 17.89 -9.82 39.81
C ASP A 182 18.94 -9.58 38.73
N ASP A 183 20.07 -8.94 39.04
CA ASP A 183 21.21 -8.80 38.12
C ASP A 183 21.81 -10.16 37.73
N ILE A 184 21.93 -11.08 38.71
CA ILE A 184 22.40 -12.44 38.45
C ILE A 184 21.37 -13.20 37.61
N LYS A 185 20.08 -13.11 37.98
CA LYS A 185 19.00 -13.76 37.22
C LYS A 185 19.01 -13.31 35.76
N LYS A 186 19.01 -11.98 35.56
CA LYS A 186 19.07 -11.35 34.24
C LYS A 186 20.29 -11.82 33.46
N PHE A 187 21.48 -11.80 34.05
CA PHE A 187 22.70 -12.27 33.37
C PHE A 187 22.61 -13.74 32.96
N VAL A 188 22.16 -14.64 33.85
CA VAL A 188 22.03 -16.07 33.55
C VAL A 188 21.02 -16.30 32.43
N ILE A 189 19.86 -15.63 32.46
CA ILE A 189 18.81 -15.76 31.44
C ILE A 189 19.29 -15.22 30.08
N GLU A 190 19.93 -14.04 30.05
CA GLU A 190 20.48 -13.44 28.82
C GLU A 190 21.57 -14.30 28.19
N THR A 191 22.33 -15.05 28.99
CA THR A 191 23.48 -15.84 28.52
C THR A 191 23.25 -17.34 28.62
N PHE A 192 21.99 -17.76 28.72
CA PHE A 192 21.61 -19.15 28.97
C PHE A 192 22.15 -20.10 27.89
N VAL A 193 22.06 -19.68 26.63
CA VAL A 193 22.62 -20.36 25.46
C VAL A 193 23.59 -19.46 24.69
N PHE A 194 24.61 -20.04 24.06
CA PHE A 194 25.63 -19.27 23.34
C PHE A 194 25.07 -18.40 22.21
N LYS A 195 24.10 -18.94 21.46
CA LYS A 195 23.43 -18.19 20.39
C LYS A 195 22.82 -16.88 20.92
N ARG A 196 22.05 -16.96 22.01
CA ARG A 196 21.42 -15.80 22.68
C ARG A 196 22.46 -14.82 23.20
N LYS A 197 23.47 -15.32 23.93
CA LYS A 197 24.57 -14.50 24.45
C LYS A 197 25.23 -13.65 23.36
N ASN A 198 25.55 -14.26 22.22
CA ASN A 198 26.22 -13.57 21.13
C ASN A 198 25.31 -12.56 20.43
N ILE A 199 24.04 -12.90 20.20
CA ILE A 199 23.08 -11.96 19.62
C ILE A 199 22.90 -10.74 20.53
N ILE A 200 22.69 -10.95 21.84
CA ILE A 200 22.57 -9.85 22.82
C ILE A 200 23.81 -8.97 22.84
N LYS A 201 25.01 -9.57 22.74
CA LYS A 201 26.26 -8.81 22.63
C LYS A 201 26.23 -7.88 21.42
N TYR A 202 25.91 -8.37 20.24
CA TYR A 202 25.84 -7.56 19.02
C TYR A 202 24.75 -6.47 19.10
N LEU A 203 23.61 -6.76 19.73
CA LEU A 203 22.56 -5.77 19.96
C LEU A 203 23.06 -4.61 20.84
N LYS A 204 23.83 -4.91 21.89
CA LYS A 204 24.44 -3.91 22.78
C LYS A 204 25.59 -3.14 22.13
N GLU A 205 26.27 -3.73 21.15
CA GLU A 205 27.36 -3.09 20.40
C GLU A 205 26.84 -2.20 19.23
N GLU A 206 25.53 -2.18 18.97
CA GLU A 206 24.88 -1.38 17.93
C GLU A 206 25.39 -1.62 16.48
N ASN A 207 26.02 -2.77 16.22
CA ASN A 207 26.54 -3.14 14.91
C ASN A 207 25.61 -4.09 14.13
N VAL A 208 24.68 -3.52 13.35
CA VAL A 208 23.69 -4.29 12.55
C VAL A 208 24.37 -5.16 11.48
N ILE A 209 25.48 -4.69 10.90
CA ILE A 209 26.19 -5.39 9.82
C ILE A 209 26.79 -6.69 10.35
N ASP A 210 27.49 -6.64 11.48
CA ASP A 210 28.09 -7.82 12.08
C ASP A 210 27.04 -8.78 12.64
N LEU A 211 25.97 -8.25 13.24
CA LEU A 211 24.83 -9.08 13.67
C LEU A 211 24.23 -9.87 12.50
N LYS A 212 23.95 -9.18 11.39
CA LYS A 212 23.41 -9.77 10.17
C LYS A 212 24.34 -10.85 9.60
N LYS A 213 25.64 -10.58 9.54
CA LYS A 213 26.65 -11.56 9.11
C LYS A 213 26.70 -12.77 10.04
N TYR A 214 26.65 -12.56 11.35
CA TYR A 214 26.64 -13.62 12.34
C TYR A 214 25.40 -14.52 12.21
N ILE A 215 24.21 -13.93 12.09
CA ILE A 215 22.94 -14.64 11.88
C ILE A 215 23.01 -15.53 10.63
N LYS A 216 23.45 -14.97 9.50
CA LYS A 216 23.54 -15.68 8.22
C LYS A 216 24.56 -16.82 8.27
N ASN A 217 25.76 -16.58 8.79
CA ASN A 217 26.82 -17.58 8.86
C ASN A 217 26.46 -18.76 9.77
N ASN A 218 25.70 -18.51 10.84
CA ASN A 218 25.31 -19.53 11.81
C ASN A 218 23.89 -20.09 11.59
N LYS A 219 23.20 -19.66 10.52
CA LYS A 219 21.82 -20.05 10.18
C LYS A 219 20.87 -19.94 11.39
N ILE A 220 20.90 -18.79 12.06
CA ILE A 220 20.09 -18.53 13.26
C ILE A 220 18.76 -17.91 12.84
N GLU A 221 17.63 -18.40 13.36
CA GLU A 221 16.38 -17.63 13.37
C GLU A 221 16.28 -16.88 14.70
N ILE A 222 15.95 -15.58 14.67
CA ILE A 222 15.90 -14.76 15.89
C ILE A 222 14.85 -15.30 16.88
N LYS A 223 13.72 -15.80 16.39
CA LYS A 223 12.69 -16.45 17.21
C LYS A 223 13.20 -17.67 18.00
N ASP A 224 14.23 -18.36 17.52
CA ASP A 224 14.81 -19.54 18.19
C ASP A 224 15.58 -19.15 19.47
N LEU A 225 15.79 -17.85 19.70
CA LEU A 225 16.33 -17.35 20.94
C LEU A 225 15.31 -17.37 22.07
N ASN A 226 14.01 -17.44 21.75
CA ASN A 226 12.94 -17.42 22.74
C ASN A 226 12.80 -18.77 23.45
N ASP A 227 12.47 -18.72 24.73
CA ASP A 227 12.04 -19.86 25.54
C ASP A 227 11.05 -19.39 26.61
N GLU A 228 10.63 -20.27 27.52
CA GLU A 228 9.68 -19.96 28.60
C GLU A 228 10.14 -18.83 29.54
N ASN A 229 11.44 -18.51 29.56
CA ASN A 229 12.05 -17.54 30.48
C ASN A 229 12.66 -16.34 29.77
N PHE A 230 12.63 -16.30 28.43
CA PHE A 230 13.23 -15.24 27.63
C PHE A 230 12.46 -15.03 26.34
N ASP A 231 12.06 -13.79 26.10
CA ASP A 231 11.54 -13.33 24.82
C ASP A 231 12.42 -12.18 24.29
N ILE A 232 12.92 -12.32 23.06
CA ILE A 232 13.82 -11.35 22.43
C ILE A 232 13.11 -10.04 22.07
N ILE A 233 11.80 -10.08 21.79
CA ILE A 233 11.01 -8.89 21.50
C ILE A 233 10.81 -8.09 22.79
N ASP A 234 10.43 -8.74 23.89
CA ASP A 234 10.37 -8.12 25.21
C ASP A 234 11.72 -7.54 25.62
N TYR A 235 12.78 -8.30 25.33
CA TYR A 235 14.15 -7.88 25.61
C TYR A 235 14.50 -6.55 24.93
N VAL A 236 14.29 -6.43 23.62
CA VAL A 236 14.62 -5.20 22.87
C VAL A 236 13.64 -4.07 23.12
N ASN A 237 12.43 -4.37 23.61
CA ASN A 237 11.43 -3.38 23.99
C ASN A 237 11.65 -2.82 25.41
N SER A 238 12.35 -3.54 26.28
CA SER A 238 12.62 -3.09 27.64
C SER A 238 13.51 -1.83 27.66
N SER A 239 13.01 -0.78 28.31
CA SER A 239 13.77 0.46 28.55
C SER A 239 15.04 0.22 29.38
N THR A 240 15.09 -0.86 30.16
CA THR A 240 16.25 -1.19 31.02
C THR A 240 17.45 -1.76 30.26
N ASN A 241 17.26 -2.19 29.01
CA ASN A 241 18.31 -2.81 28.20
C ASN A 241 19.03 -1.82 27.29
N SER A 242 18.52 -0.59 27.16
CA SER A 242 19.10 0.48 26.34
C SER A 242 19.40 0.06 24.90
N ILE A 243 18.53 -0.75 24.28
CA ILE A 243 18.68 -1.17 22.89
C ILE A 243 18.21 -0.05 21.97
N SER A 244 19.05 0.33 20.99
CA SER A 244 18.70 1.39 20.04
C SER A 244 17.46 1.03 19.21
N PHE A 245 16.72 2.05 18.79
CA PHE A 245 15.56 1.89 17.92
C PHE A 245 15.90 1.16 16.62
N LYS A 246 17.10 1.41 16.06
CA LYS A 246 17.61 0.73 14.87
C LYS A 246 17.75 -0.78 15.11
N MET A 247 18.31 -1.19 16.24
CA MET A 247 18.47 -2.61 16.60
C MET A 247 17.13 -3.28 16.89
N LYS A 248 16.25 -2.60 17.62
CA LYS A 248 14.88 -3.07 17.86
C LYS A 248 14.16 -3.34 16.53
N ASN A 249 14.18 -2.38 15.60
CA ASN A 249 13.56 -2.56 14.29
C ASN A 249 14.18 -3.71 13.50
N PHE A 250 15.50 -3.87 13.55
CA PHE A 250 16.18 -4.99 12.91
C PHE A 250 15.69 -6.35 13.45
N VAL A 251 15.64 -6.51 14.78
CA VAL A 251 15.16 -7.74 15.43
C VAL A 251 13.72 -8.05 15.03
N ILE A 252 12.83 -7.04 15.06
CA ILE A 252 11.41 -7.19 14.72
C ILE A 252 11.23 -7.56 13.24
N SER A 253 11.94 -6.88 12.33
CA SER A 253 11.82 -7.13 10.89
C SER A 253 12.55 -8.39 10.41
N HIS A 254 13.41 -8.99 11.23
CA HIS A 254 14.16 -10.22 10.89
C HIS A 254 13.85 -11.38 11.83
N TYR A 255 12.70 -11.33 12.52
CA TYR A 255 12.35 -12.24 13.62
C TYR A 255 12.37 -13.72 13.24
N ASN A 256 11.90 -14.07 12.04
CA ASN A 256 11.92 -15.44 11.52
C ASN A 256 12.61 -15.49 10.16
N LYS A 257 12.99 -16.69 9.71
CA LYS A 257 13.72 -16.87 8.44
C LYS A 257 12.98 -16.32 7.22
N GLU A 258 11.67 -16.57 7.10
CA GLU A 258 10.89 -16.10 5.95
C GLU A 258 10.86 -14.56 5.89
N ARG A 259 10.60 -13.92 7.02
CA ARG A 259 10.62 -12.46 7.17
C ARG A 259 12.01 -11.90 6.87
N PHE A 260 13.07 -12.52 7.40
CA PHE A 260 14.45 -12.14 7.12
C PHE A 260 14.71 -12.06 5.62
N GLU A 261 14.44 -13.15 4.88
CA GLU A 261 14.73 -13.22 3.44
C GLU A 261 13.93 -12.17 2.64
N ILE A 262 12.63 -12.00 2.95
CA ILE A 262 11.79 -11.03 2.24
C ILE A 262 12.21 -9.60 2.53
N ILE A 263 12.48 -9.26 3.80
CA ILE A 263 12.90 -7.90 4.17
C ILE A 263 14.26 -7.55 3.59
N GLU A 264 15.14 -8.51 3.45
CA GLU A 264 16.41 -8.34 2.76
C GLU A 264 16.23 -8.03 1.26
N LEU A 265 15.38 -8.79 0.56
CA LEU A 265 15.09 -8.54 -0.86
C LEU A 265 14.41 -7.18 -1.08
N ILE A 266 13.49 -6.78 -0.17
CA ILE A 266 12.84 -5.47 -0.18
C ILE A 266 13.88 -4.36 0.04
N SER A 267 14.74 -4.51 1.04
CA SER A 267 15.75 -3.49 1.39
C SER A 267 16.79 -3.31 0.27
N ASN A 268 17.10 -4.38 -0.47
CA ASN A 268 17.99 -4.34 -1.62
C ASN A 268 17.30 -3.85 -2.92
N ASN A 269 16.00 -3.52 -2.88
CA ASN A 269 15.21 -3.11 -4.04
C ASN A 269 15.18 -4.15 -5.19
N ASP A 270 15.31 -5.44 -4.86
CA ASP A 270 15.35 -6.50 -5.87
C ASP A 270 13.96 -7.11 -6.13
N ILE A 271 13.17 -6.42 -6.95
CA ILE A 271 11.78 -6.80 -7.25
C ILE A 271 11.70 -8.16 -7.94
N ASN A 272 12.64 -8.47 -8.84
CA ASN A 272 12.59 -9.70 -9.63
C ASN A 272 12.83 -10.92 -8.73
N TYR A 273 13.89 -10.90 -7.92
CA TYR A 273 14.15 -11.99 -6.99
C TYR A 273 13.08 -12.10 -5.91
N LEU A 274 12.53 -10.97 -5.42
CA LEU A 274 11.40 -11.00 -4.48
C LEU A 274 10.18 -11.69 -5.10
N LYS A 275 9.84 -11.37 -6.35
CA LYS A 275 8.74 -12.01 -7.07
C LYS A 275 8.95 -13.52 -7.21
N GLU A 276 10.11 -13.94 -7.71
CA GLU A 276 10.44 -15.37 -7.84
C GLU A 276 10.38 -16.11 -6.50
N TYR A 277 10.88 -15.47 -5.42
CA TYR A 277 10.86 -16.05 -4.08
C TYR A 277 9.44 -16.22 -3.55
N ILE A 278 8.58 -15.21 -3.72
CA ILE A 278 7.16 -15.25 -3.32
C ILE A 278 6.44 -16.38 -4.05
N GLU A 279 6.62 -16.48 -5.37
CA GLU A 279 5.97 -17.49 -6.21
C GLU A 279 6.42 -18.91 -5.84
N LYS A 280 7.74 -19.13 -5.77
CA LYS A 280 8.34 -20.42 -5.46
C LYS A 280 7.88 -20.97 -4.10
N ASN A 281 7.70 -20.11 -3.12
CA ASN A 281 7.34 -20.50 -1.76
C ASN A 281 5.85 -20.29 -1.45
N SER A 282 5.05 -19.80 -2.40
CA SER A 282 3.61 -19.50 -2.22
C SER A 282 3.32 -18.59 -1.02
N ILE A 283 4.14 -17.54 -0.86
CA ILE A 283 4.07 -16.62 0.28
C ILE A 283 3.01 -15.53 0.02
N GLU A 284 2.28 -15.14 1.05
CA GLU A 284 1.45 -13.93 1.03
C GLU A 284 2.09 -12.90 1.95
N LEU A 285 2.47 -11.74 1.41
CA LEU A 285 3.24 -10.74 2.16
C LEU A 285 2.51 -10.25 3.42
N GLU A 286 1.19 -10.20 3.43
CA GLU A 286 0.39 -9.86 4.62
C GLU A 286 0.57 -10.86 5.77
N LYS A 287 0.92 -12.13 5.50
CA LYS A 287 1.15 -13.15 6.52
C LYS A 287 2.46 -12.92 7.29
N LEU A 288 3.31 -12.01 6.82
CA LEU A 288 4.47 -11.58 7.58
C LEU A 288 4.09 -10.68 8.75
N ASN A 289 2.92 -10.05 8.72
CA ASN A 289 2.46 -9.15 9.75
C ASN A 289 2.10 -9.90 11.03
N ASP A 290 2.41 -9.31 12.17
CA ASP A 290 2.02 -9.75 13.51
C ASP A 290 1.77 -8.51 14.41
N GLU A 291 1.62 -8.72 15.71
CA GLU A 291 1.39 -7.62 16.67
C GLU A 291 2.57 -6.62 16.76
N ASN A 292 3.77 -7.04 16.36
CA ASN A 292 5.01 -6.28 16.47
C ASN A 292 5.51 -5.74 15.12
N PHE A 293 5.09 -6.34 14.00
CA PHE A 293 5.56 -6.06 12.66
C PHE A 293 4.41 -5.85 11.67
N ASP A 294 4.49 -4.76 10.90
CA ASP A 294 3.61 -4.48 9.78
C ASP A 294 4.46 -4.08 8.57
N ILE A 295 4.36 -4.85 7.49
CA ILE A 295 5.18 -4.68 6.29
C ILE A 295 4.92 -3.34 5.59
N LEU A 296 3.67 -2.84 5.60
CA LEU A 296 3.32 -1.56 4.98
C LEU A 296 3.93 -0.39 5.76
N ASN A 297 3.90 -0.48 7.09
CA ASN A 297 4.56 0.48 7.97
C ASN A 297 6.09 0.44 7.80
N PHE A 298 6.66 -0.76 7.66
CA PHE A 298 8.09 -0.94 7.40
C PHE A 298 8.52 -0.24 6.10
N ILE A 299 7.85 -0.53 4.98
CA ILE A 299 8.21 0.06 3.68
C ILE A 299 7.98 1.58 3.64
N ASN A 300 6.97 2.09 4.34
CA ASN A 300 6.64 3.51 4.33
C ASN A 300 7.59 4.34 5.21
N LYS A 301 8.07 3.79 6.33
CA LYS A 301 9.02 4.47 7.22
C LYS A 301 10.46 4.43 6.72
N ASN A 302 10.81 3.49 5.84
CA ASN A 302 12.16 3.34 5.34
C ASN A 302 12.35 4.13 4.03
N ILE A 303 13.20 5.16 4.08
CA ILE A 303 13.46 6.08 2.96
C ILE A 303 14.31 5.41 1.87
N GLU A 304 15.08 4.37 2.21
CA GLU A 304 15.97 3.67 1.27
C GLU A 304 15.22 2.72 0.32
N ILE A 305 13.97 2.40 0.63
CA ILE A 305 13.13 1.57 -0.22
C ILE A 305 12.57 2.43 -1.35
N SER A 306 12.84 2.03 -2.60
CA SER A 306 12.39 2.73 -3.79
C SER A 306 10.87 2.71 -3.92
N GLU A 307 10.32 3.73 -4.56
CA GLU A 307 8.87 3.81 -4.82
C GLU A 307 8.37 2.61 -5.64
N SER A 308 9.18 2.11 -6.57
CA SER A 308 8.84 0.92 -7.36
C SER A 308 8.69 -0.34 -6.49
N MET A 309 9.57 -0.52 -5.49
CA MET A 309 9.49 -1.62 -4.53
C MET A 309 8.26 -1.45 -3.62
N LYS A 310 7.96 -0.22 -3.16
CA LYS A 310 6.74 0.06 -2.38
C LYS A 310 5.48 -0.31 -3.16
N ILE A 311 5.37 0.16 -4.40
CA ILE A 311 4.25 -0.17 -5.29
C ILE A 311 4.15 -1.69 -5.49
N PHE A 312 5.27 -2.38 -5.67
CA PHE A 312 5.29 -3.84 -5.80
C PHE A 312 4.73 -4.52 -4.55
N VAL A 313 5.28 -4.24 -3.37
CA VAL A 313 4.83 -4.83 -2.09
C VAL A 313 3.34 -4.55 -1.83
N ILE A 314 2.89 -3.31 -2.04
CA ILE A 314 1.49 -2.91 -1.85
C ILE A 314 0.55 -3.66 -2.81
N SER A 315 0.94 -3.77 -4.08
CA SER A 315 0.13 -4.41 -5.12
C SER A 315 0.16 -5.95 -5.06
N HIS A 316 1.12 -6.55 -4.35
CA HIS A 316 1.28 -8.00 -4.20
C HIS A 316 1.07 -8.46 -2.75
N LEU A 317 0.43 -7.61 -1.92
CA LEU A 317 0.32 -7.81 -0.48
C LEU A 317 -0.35 -9.14 -0.11
N ASN A 318 -1.36 -9.57 -0.88
CA ASN A 318 -2.06 -10.84 -0.66
C ASN A 318 -2.38 -11.54 -1.96
N LYS A 319 -2.76 -12.82 -1.86
CA LYS A 319 -2.96 -13.66 -3.04
C LYS A 319 -3.98 -13.08 -4.02
N LYS A 320 -5.11 -12.57 -3.52
CA LYS A 320 -6.16 -12.01 -4.38
C LYS A 320 -5.66 -10.78 -5.16
N ARG A 321 -4.85 -9.90 -4.52
CA ARG A 321 -4.23 -8.74 -5.16
C ARG A 321 -3.15 -9.16 -6.16
N TYR A 322 -2.26 -10.05 -5.75
CA TYR A 322 -1.24 -10.65 -6.61
C TYR A 322 -1.87 -11.17 -7.91
N ASP A 323 -2.88 -12.04 -7.80
CA ASP A 323 -3.52 -12.68 -8.96
C ASP A 323 -4.10 -11.65 -9.94
N ILE A 324 -4.82 -10.63 -9.45
CA ILE A 324 -5.44 -9.62 -10.33
C ILE A 324 -4.40 -8.70 -10.93
N VAL A 325 -3.37 -8.31 -10.16
CA VAL A 325 -2.31 -7.40 -10.60
C VAL A 325 -1.46 -8.04 -11.69
N GLU A 326 -1.09 -9.30 -11.51
CA GLU A 326 -0.33 -10.05 -12.51
C GLU A 326 -1.15 -10.24 -13.79
N LEU A 327 -2.44 -10.57 -13.71
CA LEU A 327 -3.32 -10.65 -14.89
C LEU A 327 -3.47 -9.30 -15.62
N ILE A 328 -3.41 -8.18 -14.90
CA ILE A 328 -3.40 -6.85 -15.52
C ILE A 328 -2.07 -6.61 -16.22
N ARG A 329 -0.94 -6.92 -15.58
CA ARG A 329 0.42 -6.76 -16.12
C ARG A 329 0.70 -7.66 -17.32
N GLU A 330 0.10 -8.84 -17.38
CA GLU A 330 0.11 -9.71 -18.57
C GLU A 330 -0.49 -9.02 -19.82
N ASN A 331 -1.23 -7.92 -19.63
CA ASN A 331 -1.84 -7.14 -20.69
C ASN A 331 -2.75 -7.97 -21.62
N ASN A 332 -3.29 -9.08 -21.10
CA ASN A 332 -4.18 -10.00 -21.82
C ASN A 332 -5.62 -9.82 -21.35
N LEU A 333 -6.36 -8.95 -22.04
CA LEU A 333 -7.74 -8.61 -21.70
C LEU A 333 -8.67 -9.84 -21.65
N THR A 334 -8.44 -10.86 -22.47
CA THR A 334 -9.28 -12.07 -22.51
C THR A 334 -9.09 -12.90 -21.24
N LYS A 335 -7.84 -13.14 -20.83
CA LYS A 335 -7.57 -13.83 -19.57
C LYS A 335 -8.12 -13.07 -18.37
N LEU A 336 -7.90 -11.75 -18.31
CA LEU A 336 -8.43 -10.89 -17.24
C LEU A 336 -9.96 -10.96 -17.17
N LYS A 337 -10.66 -10.92 -18.32
CA LYS A 337 -12.12 -11.08 -18.39
C LYS A 337 -12.58 -12.40 -17.81
N ASN A 338 -11.99 -13.50 -18.28
CA ASN A 338 -12.35 -14.85 -17.85
C ASN A 338 -12.15 -15.01 -16.34
N TYR A 339 -11.05 -14.50 -15.79
CA TYR A 339 -10.78 -14.54 -14.37
C TYR A 339 -11.79 -13.72 -13.55
N VAL A 340 -12.06 -12.48 -13.98
CA VAL A 340 -13.02 -11.60 -13.30
C VAL A 340 -14.43 -12.18 -13.31
N GLU A 341 -14.84 -12.81 -14.40
CA GLU A 341 -16.17 -13.41 -14.54
C GLU A 341 -16.28 -14.72 -13.74
N LYS A 342 -15.29 -15.62 -13.85
CA LYS A 342 -15.24 -16.88 -13.11
C LYS A 342 -15.29 -16.66 -11.60
N ASN A 343 -14.59 -15.64 -11.09
CA ASN A 343 -14.49 -15.36 -9.66
C ASN A 343 -15.44 -14.24 -9.18
N ASN A 344 -16.35 -13.76 -10.05
CA ASN A 344 -17.28 -12.66 -9.77
C ASN A 344 -16.60 -11.45 -9.07
N ILE A 345 -15.46 -11.03 -9.61
CA ILE A 345 -14.64 -9.96 -9.03
C ILE A 345 -15.32 -8.59 -9.25
N GLU A 346 -15.33 -7.78 -8.20
CA GLU A 346 -15.60 -6.33 -8.25
C GLU A 346 -14.30 -5.58 -7.99
N PHE A 347 -13.86 -4.75 -8.94
CA PHE A 347 -12.55 -4.08 -8.85
C PHE A 347 -12.46 -3.14 -7.65
N LYS A 348 -13.56 -2.50 -7.25
CA LYS A 348 -13.62 -1.68 -6.03
C LYS A 348 -13.24 -2.46 -4.76
N SER A 349 -13.39 -3.79 -4.75
CA SER A 349 -12.99 -4.62 -3.59
C SER A 349 -11.48 -4.70 -3.36
N PHE A 350 -10.66 -4.14 -4.26
CA PHE A 350 -9.22 -4.00 -4.08
C PHE A 350 -8.83 -2.61 -3.57
N GLU A 351 -9.78 -1.68 -3.39
CA GLU A 351 -9.49 -0.35 -2.84
C GLU A 351 -9.35 -0.41 -1.32
N ASP A 352 -8.23 0.06 -0.81
CA ASP A 352 -8.00 0.34 0.61
C ASP A 352 -7.19 1.63 0.80
N SER A 353 -6.72 1.90 2.02
CA SER A 353 -5.92 3.11 2.32
C SER A 353 -4.56 3.17 1.61
N TYR A 354 -4.05 2.05 1.08
CA TYR A 354 -2.72 1.93 0.49
C TYR A 354 -2.76 1.63 -1.01
N PHE A 355 -3.81 0.99 -1.51
CA PHE A 355 -3.93 0.48 -2.86
C PHE A 355 -5.25 0.91 -3.50
N ASN A 356 -5.16 1.49 -4.69
CA ASN A 356 -6.32 1.80 -5.54
C ASN A 356 -6.06 1.23 -6.94
N ILE A 357 -6.87 0.26 -7.35
CA ILE A 357 -6.70 -0.47 -8.60
C ILE A 357 -6.85 0.41 -9.84
N ILE A 358 -7.66 1.48 -9.77
CA ILE A 358 -7.79 2.45 -10.87
C ILE A 358 -6.48 3.21 -11.01
N LYS A 359 -5.97 3.81 -9.93
CA LYS A 359 -4.69 4.54 -9.93
C LYS A 359 -3.54 3.64 -10.41
N TYR A 360 -3.52 2.39 -9.95
CA TYR A 360 -2.55 1.39 -10.41
C TYR A 360 -2.65 1.14 -11.92
N SER A 361 -3.86 0.95 -12.46
CA SER A 361 -4.06 0.76 -13.90
C SER A 361 -3.65 1.99 -14.73
N PHE A 362 -3.87 3.21 -14.22
CA PHE A 362 -3.40 4.44 -14.85
C PHE A 362 -1.88 4.53 -14.83
N HIS A 363 -1.23 4.19 -13.72
CA HIS A 363 0.23 4.11 -13.63
C HIS A 363 0.75 3.18 -14.72
N LEU A 364 0.28 1.93 -14.76
CA LEU A 364 0.74 0.96 -15.77
C LEU A 364 0.51 1.45 -17.21
N TYR A 365 -0.62 2.11 -17.48
CA TYR A 365 -0.93 2.67 -18.79
C TYR A 365 0.03 3.82 -19.17
N ASN A 366 0.30 4.74 -18.24
CA ASN A 366 1.18 5.88 -18.48
C ASN A 366 2.64 5.46 -18.74
N TYR A 367 3.06 4.32 -18.19
CA TYR A 367 4.36 3.69 -18.47
C TYR A 367 4.33 2.70 -19.65
N ASN A 368 3.24 2.65 -20.43
CA ASN A 368 3.05 1.75 -21.58
C ASN A 368 3.18 0.25 -21.24
N ILE A 369 2.95 -0.14 -19.98
CA ILE A 369 2.97 -1.55 -19.55
C ILE A 369 1.67 -2.26 -19.97
N ILE A 370 0.55 -1.54 -19.97
CA ILE A 370 -0.76 -2.07 -20.41
C ILE A 370 -1.39 -1.19 -21.47
N PHE A 371 -2.22 -1.79 -22.32
CA PHE A 371 -2.99 -1.08 -23.34
C PHE A 371 -4.22 -0.36 -22.74
N CYS A 372 -4.73 0.64 -23.48
CA CYS A 372 -5.90 1.41 -23.07
C CYS A 372 -7.15 0.54 -22.83
N ASN A 373 -7.31 -0.56 -23.56
CA ASN A 373 -8.46 -1.45 -23.44
C ASN A 373 -8.51 -2.21 -22.10
N VAL A 374 -7.35 -2.56 -21.51
CA VAL A 374 -7.26 -3.18 -20.18
C VAL A 374 -7.64 -2.16 -19.10
N LYS A 375 -7.06 -0.96 -19.17
CA LYS A 375 -7.41 0.16 -18.28
C LYS A 375 -8.92 0.49 -18.35
N ASP A 376 -9.45 0.68 -19.54
CA ASP A 376 -10.87 1.02 -19.74
C ASP A 376 -11.80 -0.11 -19.27
N TYR A 377 -11.37 -1.36 -19.38
CA TYR A 377 -12.10 -2.50 -18.85
C TYR A 377 -12.19 -2.45 -17.31
N ILE A 378 -11.10 -2.13 -16.61
CA ILE A 378 -11.08 -1.96 -15.14
C ILE A 378 -12.02 -0.81 -14.74
N ILE A 379 -11.87 0.36 -15.36
CA ILE A 379 -12.66 1.56 -15.04
C ILE A 379 -14.16 1.32 -15.24
N THR A 380 -14.54 0.72 -16.37
CA THR A 380 -15.96 0.46 -16.69
C THR A 380 -16.59 -0.67 -15.89
N ARG A 381 -15.79 -1.50 -15.23
CA ARG A 381 -16.26 -2.57 -14.34
C ARG A 381 -15.90 -2.31 -12.87
N TYR A 382 -15.60 -1.06 -12.51
CA TYR A 382 -15.13 -0.72 -11.17
C TYR A 382 -16.06 -1.21 -10.07
N THR A 383 -17.35 -0.89 -10.20
CA THR A 383 -18.41 -1.39 -9.33
C THR A 383 -19.35 -2.33 -10.08
N LYS A 384 -20.07 -3.19 -9.35
CA LYS A 384 -21.11 -4.07 -9.91
C LYS A 384 -22.19 -3.28 -10.64
N GLN A 385 -22.65 -2.17 -10.05
CA GLN A 385 -23.64 -1.28 -10.67
C GLN A 385 -23.13 -0.66 -11.97
N ARG A 386 -21.90 -0.13 -11.97
CA ARG A 386 -21.27 0.45 -13.18
C ARG A 386 -21.14 -0.61 -14.28
N ARG A 387 -20.67 -1.81 -13.94
CA ARG A 387 -20.55 -2.95 -14.87
C ARG A 387 -21.89 -3.28 -15.55
N LEU A 388 -22.97 -3.39 -14.77
CA LEU A 388 -24.30 -3.75 -15.30
C LEU A 388 -24.83 -2.68 -16.26
N ILE A 389 -24.80 -1.42 -15.85
CA ILE A 389 -25.27 -0.29 -16.66
C ILE A 389 -24.45 -0.20 -17.96
N ILE A 390 -23.12 -0.28 -17.87
CA ILE A 390 -22.27 -0.21 -19.06
C ILE A 390 -22.50 -1.39 -20.00
N ASN A 391 -22.78 -2.59 -19.47
CA ASN A 391 -23.13 -3.74 -20.31
C ASN A 391 -24.45 -3.52 -21.07
N MET A 392 -25.49 -2.96 -20.43
CA MET A 392 -26.76 -2.62 -21.09
C MET A 392 -26.56 -1.54 -22.17
N ILE A 393 -25.77 -0.50 -21.86
CA ILE A 393 -25.41 0.56 -22.81
C ILE A 393 -24.68 -0.03 -24.03
N LYS A 394 -23.65 -0.87 -23.81
CA LYS A 394 -22.88 -1.53 -24.88
C LYS A 394 -23.76 -2.41 -25.77
N LYS A 395 -24.78 -3.05 -25.20
CA LYS A 395 -25.75 -3.89 -25.93
C LYS A 395 -26.88 -3.09 -26.60
N ASN A 396 -26.91 -1.76 -26.44
CA ASN A 396 -28.02 -0.90 -26.86
C ASN A 396 -29.39 -1.32 -26.27
N ASP A 397 -29.39 -1.94 -25.08
CA ASP A 397 -30.59 -2.40 -24.39
C ASP A 397 -31.22 -1.26 -23.57
N ILE A 398 -31.97 -0.39 -24.27
CA ILE A 398 -32.63 0.77 -23.66
C ILE A 398 -33.67 0.34 -22.62
N ASN A 399 -34.45 -0.70 -22.93
CA ASN A 399 -35.54 -1.14 -22.06
C ASN A 399 -35.00 -1.78 -20.78
N GLY A 400 -33.99 -2.64 -20.89
CA GLY A 400 -33.32 -3.24 -19.73
C GLY A 400 -32.66 -2.18 -18.85
N LEU A 401 -32.01 -1.18 -19.47
CA LEU A 401 -31.41 -0.07 -18.72
C LEU A 401 -32.47 0.77 -18.00
N LYS A 402 -33.57 1.13 -18.69
CA LYS A 402 -34.69 1.89 -18.09
C LYS A 402 -35.26 1.15 -16.88
N GLY A 403 -35.64 -0.11 -17.05
CA GLY A 403 -36.20 -0.91 -15.96
C GLY A 403 -35.23 -1.09 -14.79
N TYR A 404 -33.92 -1.21 -15.07
CA TYR A 404 -32.91 -1.28 -14.01
C TYR A 404 -32.76 0.05 -13.25
N ILE A 405 -32.77 1.18 -13.96
CA ILE A 405 -32.70 2.51 -13.36
C ILE A 405 -33.90 2.75 -12.44
N GLU A 406 -35.11 2.49 -12.94
CA GLU A 406 -36.37 2.70 -12.20
C GLU A 406 -36.44 1.80 -10.97
N LYS A 407 -36.17 0.50 -11.13
CA LYS A 407 -36.24 -0.48 -10.04
C LYS A 407 -35.30 -0.15 -8.89
N ASN A 408 -34.14 0.45 -9.17
CA ASN A 408 -33.11 0.72 -8.18
C ASN A 408 -32.96 2.22 -7.84
N SER A 409 -33.83 3.09 -8.37
CA SER A 409 -33.77 4.55 -8.19
C SER A 409 -32.38 5.14 -8.48
N ILE A 410 -31.76 4.74 -9.60
CA ILE A 410 -30.39 5.13 -9.94
C ILE A 410 -30.38 6.44 -10.75
N GLU A 411 -29.49 7.36 -10.39
CA GLU A 411 -29.13 8.50 -11.25
C GLU A 411 -27.82 8.18 -11.96
N LEU A 412 -27.80 8.25 -13.30
CA LEU A 412 -26.63 7.84 -14.09
C LEU A 412 -25.41 8.72 -13.82
N GLU A 413 -25.60 10.00 -13.47
CA GLU A 413 -24.49 10.90 -13.09
C GLU A 413 -23.75 10.44 -11.83
N LYS A 414 -24.40 9.68 -10.93
CA LYS A 414 -23.74 9.11 -9.74
C LYS A 414 -22.73 8.03 -10.08
N LEU A 415 -22.69 7.57 -11.33
CA LEU A 415 -21.61 6.70 -11.80
C LEU A 415 -20.32 7.46 -12.08
N ASN A 416 -20.41 8.77 -12.30
CA ASN A 416 -19.26 9.60 -12.61
C ASN A 416 -18.37 9.75 -11.38
N ASP A 417 -17.07 9.72 -11.60
CA ASP A 417 -16.04 10.03 -10.62
C ASP A 417 -14.87 10.75 -11.32
N GLU A 418 -13.77 10.99 -10.62
CA GLU A 418 -12.58 11.63 -11.19
C GLU A 418 -11.99 10.85 -12.39
N ASN A 419 -12.25 9.54 -12.48
CA ASN A 419 -11.67 8.61 -13.45
C ASN A 419 -12.67 8.14 -14.53
N PHE A 420 -13.97 8.36 -14.33
CA PHE A 420 -15.04 7.90 -15.21
C PHE A 420 -16.11 8.98 -15.41
N ASP A 421 -16.45 9.22 -16.67
CA ASP A 421 -17.53 10.12 -17.08
C ASP A 421 -18.38 9.39 -18.13
N ILE A 422 -19.64 9.14 -17.79
CA ILE A 422 -20.57 8.37 -18.63
C ILE A 422 -20.83 9.07 -19.97
N LEU A 423 -20.87 10.40 -20.00
CA LEU A 423 -21.11 11.16 -21.22
C LEU A 423 -19.89 11.10 -22.15
N LYS A 424 -18.68 11.26 -21.61
CA LYS A 424 -17.44 11.06 -22.37
C LYS A 424 -17.35 9.62 -22.87
N TYR A 425 -17.72 8.66 -22.04
CA TYR A 425 -17.74 7.24 -22.38
C TYR A 425 -18.66 6.97 -23.58
N ILE A 426 -19.94 7.38 -23.53
CA ILE A 426 -20.88 7.10 -24.62
C ILE A 426 -20.50 7.83 -25.92
N ASN A 427 -19.89 9.01 -25.83
CA ASN A 427 -19.51 9.81 -27.00
C ASN A 427 -18.30 9.22 -27.72
N LYS A 428 -17.29 8.74 -26.98
CA LYS A 428 -16.09 8.09 -27.56
C LYS A 428 -16.40 6.73 -28.21
N ASN A 429 -17.43 6.03 -27.75
CA ASN A 429 -17.76 4.70 -28.25
C ASN A 429 -18.70 4.77 -29.47
N ILE A 430 -18.15 4.52 -30.66
CA ILE A 430 -18.87 4.58 -31.95
C ILE A 430 -19.96 3.49 -32.04
N LYS A 431 -19.78 2.35 -31.36
CA LYS A 431 -20.74 1.23 -31.37
C LYS A 431 -22.04 1.51 -30.60
N ILE A 432 -22.09 2.57 -29.80
CA ILE A 432 -23.30 2.95 -29.07
C ILE A 432 -24.22 3.73 -30.02
N SER A 433 -25.44 3.24 -30.17
CA SER A 433 -26.44 3.83 -31.06
C SER A 433 -26.81 5.26 -30.64
N LYS A 434 -27.24 6.07 -31.60
CA LYS A 434 -27.71 7.45 -31.35
C LYS A 434 -28.86 7.48 -30.35
N SER A 435 -29.80 6.53 -30.44
CA SER A 435 -30.93 6.41 -29.51
C SER A 435 -30.47 6.10 -28.08
N MET A 436 -29.51 5.19 -27.90
CA MET A 436 -28.92 4.91 -26.59
C MET A 436 -28.19 6.14 -26.02
N LYS A 437 -27.44 6.90 -26.85
CA LYS A 437 -26.80 8.15 -26.40
C LYS A 437 -27.83 9.17 -25.90
N ILE A 438 -28.89 9.37 -26.69
CA ILE A 438 -30.02 10.25 -26.36
C ILE A 438 -30.68 9.80 -25.04
N PHE A 439 -30.89 8.49 -24.88
CA PHE A 439 -31.45 7.93 -23.66
C PHE A 439 -30.57 8.24 -22.44
N VAL A 440 -29.27 7.91 -22.48
CA VAL A 440 -28.36 8.15 -21.35
C VAL A 440 -28.28 9.64 -20.98
N ILE A 441 -28.21 10.54 -21.96
CA ILE A 441 -28.13 11.98 -21.71
C ILE A 441 -29.44 12.51 -21.07
N SER A 442 -30.60 12.05 -21.55
CA SER A 442 -31.91 12.45 -20.99
C SER A 442 -32.20 11.85 -19.62
N HIS A 443 -31.62 10.68 -19.32
CA HIS A 443 -31.78 9.99 -18.04
C HIS A 443 -30.57 10.19 -17.12
N LEU A 444 -29.76 11.22 -17.38
CA LEU A 444 -28.52 11.44 -16.65
C LEU A 444 -28.78 11.69 -15.15
N ASN A 445 -29.82 12.47 -14.84
CA ASN A 445 -30.26 12.75 -13.48
C ASN A 445 -31.78 12.82 -13.40
N LYS A 446 -32.29 12.78 -12.16
CA LYS A 446 -33.72 12.74 -11.89
C LYS A 446 -34.47 13.93 -12.50
N LYS A 447 -33.90 15.13 -12.41
CA LYS A 447 -34.50 16.35 -12.98
C LYS A 447 -34.75 16.20 -14.48
N ARG A 448 -33.73 15.76 -15.25
CA ARG A 448 -33.85 15.52 -16.70
C ARG A 448 -34.80 14.36 -17.02
N TYR A 449 -34.71 13.28 -16.25
CA TYR A 449 -35.56 12.10 -16.40
C TYR A 449 -37.05 12.48 -16.28
N ASP A 450 -37.42 13.12 -15.17
CA ASP A 450 -38.81 13.47 -14.86
C ASP A 450 -39.42 14.33 -15.97
N ILE A 451 -38.71 15.36 -16.43
CA ILE A 451 -39.23 16.25 -17.48
C ILE A 451 -39.30 15.56 -18.85
N VAL A 452 -38.32 14.71 -19.18
CA VAL A 452 -38.29 14.01 -20.47
C VAL A 452 -39.40 12.97 -20.53
N GLU A 453 -39.64 12.22 -19.47
CA GLU A 453 -40.73 11.25 -19.45
C GLU A 453 -42.10 11.94 -19.49
N LEU A 454 -42.30 13.07 -18.78
CA LEU A 454 -43.53 13.86 -18.90
C LEU A 454 -43.77 14.38 -20.33
N ILE A 455 -42.71 14.76 -21.04
CA ILE A 455 -42.81 15.13 -22.46
C ILE A 455 -43.20 13.91 -23.30
N ARG A 456 -42.53 12.77 -23.09
CA ARG A 456 -42.76 11.52 -23.85
C ARG A 456 -44.13 10.90 -23.62
N GLU A 457 -44.74 11.10 -22.46
CA GLU A 457 -46.13 10.72 -22.19
C GLU A 457 -47.12 11.39 -23.15
N ASN A 458 -46.71 12.44 -23.86
CA ASN A 458 -47.50 13.18 -24.83
C ASN A 458 -48.83 13.71 -24.23
N ASN A 459 -48.85 13.96 -22.92
CA ASN A 459 -50.00 14.49 -22.19
C ASN A 459 -49.74 15.96 -21.85
N LEU A 460 -50.20 16.86 -22.73
CA LEU A 460 -49.98 18.30 -22.58
C LEU A 460 -50.51 18.84 -21.25
N THR A 461 -51.67 18.38 -20.79
CA THR A 461 -52.28 18.83 -19.54
C THR A 461 -51.43 18.47 -18.34
N LYS A 462 -50.94 17.22 -18.28
CA LYS A 462 -50.07 16.76 -17.18
C LYS A 462 -48.72 17.50 -17.19
N LEU A 463 -48.13 17.71 -18.36
CA LEU A 463 -46.91 18.49 -18.51
C LEU A 463 -47.10 19.95 -18.05
N LYS A 464 -48.19 20.61 -18.47
CA LYS A 464 -48.55 21.97 -18.02
C LYS A 464 -48.66 22.07 -16.52
N ASN A 465 -49.47 21.19 -15.92
CA ASN A 465 -49.70 21.17 -14.48
C ASN A 465 -48.38 20.99 -13.71
N TYR A 466 -47.51 20.10 -14.18
CA TYR A 466 -46.20 19.89 -13.56
C TYR A 466 -45.31 21.12 -13.67
N VAL A 467 -45.22 21.74 -14.86
CA VAL A 467 -44.41 22.93 -15.11
C VAL A 467 -44.88 24.12 -14.28
N GLU A 468 -46.19 24.33 -14.18
CA GLU A 468 -46.80 25.43 -13.43
C GLU A 468 -46.66 25.23 -11.92
N LYS A 469 -47.01 24.03 -11.42
CA LYS A 469 -46.91 23.70 -9.98
C LYS A 469 -45.49 23.88 -9.44
N ASN A 470 -44.49 23.53 -10.23
CA ASN A 470 -43.09 23.58 -9.83
C ASN A 470 -42.35 24.84 -10.33
N ASN A 471 -43.07 25.79 -10.94
CA ASN A 471 -42.52 27.02 -11.52
C ASN A 471 -41.27 26.79 -12.41
N ILE A 472 -41.39 25.82 -13.32
CA ILE A 472 -40.26 25.34 -14.14
C ILE A 472 -40.06 26.20 -15.39
N GLU A 473 -38.81 26.58 -15.63
CA GLU A 473 -38.32 27.04 -16.94
C GLU A 473 -37.58 25.91 -17.65
N PHE A 474 -37.94 25.58 -18.89
CA PHE A 474 -37.25 24.50 -19.61
C PHE A 474 -35.77 24.84 -19.90
N LYS A 475 -35.40 26.11 -19.99
CA LYS A 475 -34.00 26.55 -20.06
C LYS A 475 -33.17 26.08 -18.85
N SER A 476 -33.78 25.90 -17.67
CA SER A 476 -33.09 25.45 -16.46
C SER A 476 -32.60 24.01 -16.50
N PHE A 477 -32.95 23.24 -17.54
CA PHE A 477 -32.43 21.90 -17.74
C PHE A 477 -31.26 21.88 -18.72
N GLU A 478 -30.99 22.99 -19.44
CA GLU A 478 -29.95 23.01 -20.46
C GLU A 478 -28.54 23.10 -19.88
N ASP A 479 -27.64 22.39 -20.55
CA ASP A 479 -26.20 22.47 -20.34
C ASP A 479 -25.47 22.06 -21.63
N SER A 480 -24.14 21.95 -21.56
CA SER A 480 -23.30 21.60 -22.70
C SER A 480 -23.64 20.24 -23.33
N SER A 481 -24.30 19.35 -22.60
CA SER A 481 -24.64 17.99 -23.04
C SER A 481 -26.12 17.80 -23.38
N PHE A 482 -27.01 18.64 -22.84
CA PHE A 482 -28.46 18.47 -22.95
C PHE A 482 -29.17 19.76 -23.37
N ASN A 483 -30.03 19.64 -24.39
CA ASN A 483 -30.84 20.73 -24.90
C ASN A 483 -32.28 20.25 -25.06
N ILE A 484 -33.16 20.68 -24.15
CA ILE A 484 -34.55 20.20 -24.07
C ILE A 484 -35.35 20.46 -25.36
N ILE A 485 -35.08 21.57 -26.06
CA ILE A 485 -35.73 21.89 -27.34
C ILE A 485 -35.33 20.85 -28.39
N LYS A 486 -34.04 20.56 -28.54
CA LYS A 486 -33.53 19.55 -29.48
C LYS A 486 -34.15 18.17 -29.21
N TYR A 487 -34.35 17.82 -27.94
CA TYR A 487 -35.02 16.59 -27.56
C TYR A 487 -36.50 16.58 -27.94
N SER A 488 -37.24 17.67 -27.70
CA SER A 488 -38.64 17.77 -28.13
C SER A 488 -38.78 17.62 -29.65
N PHE A 489 -37.89 18.21 -30.44
CA PHE A 489 -37.85 18.03 -31.89
C PHE A 489 -37.51 16.59 -32.30
N TYR A 490 -36.57 15.94 -31.60
CA TYR A 490 -36.25 14.53 -31.84
C TYR A 490 -37.47 13.64 -31.59
N PHE A 491 -38.16 13.80 -30.46
CA PHE A 491 -39.36 13.01 -30.16
C PHE A 491 -40.51 13.29 -31.14
N TYR A 492 -40.68 14.54 -31.55
CA TYR A 492 -41.65 14.89 -32.59
C TYR A 492 -41.31 14.23 -33.93
N GLY A 493 -40.04 14.28 -34.35
CA GLY A 493 -39.57 13.61 -35.56
C GLY A 493 -39.73 12.09 -35.52
N CYS A 494 -39.61 11.49 -34.34
CA CYS A 494 -39.90 10.08 -34.10
C CYS A 494 -41.39 9.77 -33.93
N LYS A 495 -42.28 10.76 -34.12
CA LYS A 495 -43.74 10.67 -33.91
C LYS A 495 -44.14 10.20 -32.51
N THR A 496 -43.27 10.41 -31.52
CA THR A 496 -43.52 10.04 -30.11
C THR A 496 -44.38 11.08 -29.39
N ILE A 497 -44.28 12.34 -29.79
CA ILE A 497 -45.08 13.44 -29.21
C ILE A 497 -45.78 14.23 -30.32
N SER A 498 -46.89 14.87 -29.96
CA SER A 498 -47.64 15.80 -30.79
C SER A 498 -46.89 17.12 -31.02
N CYS A 499 -47.30 17.87 -32.05
CA CYS A 499 -46.83 19.24 -32.24
C CYS A 499 -47.15 20.13 -31.04
N ASP A 500 -48.29 19.92 -30.37
CA ASP A 500 -48.71 20.75 -29.24
C ASP A 500 -47.79 20.61 -28.03
N VAL A 501 -47.38 19.38 -27.70
CA VAL A 501 -46.41 19.14 -26.61
C VAL A 501 -45.04 19.73 -26.96
N ARG A 502 -44.57 19.51 -28.19
CA ARG A 502 -43.33 20.13 -28.70
C ARG A 502 -43.38 21.65 -28.59
N ASP A 503 -44.45 22.26 -29.09
CA ASP A 503 -44.63 23.71 -29.12
C ASP A 503 -44.77 24.28 -27.73
N TYR A 504 -45.40 23.55 -26.80
CA TYR A 504 -45.42 23.95 -25.40
C TYR A 504 -44.01 24.00 -24.77
N VAL A 505 -43.14 23.01 -25.04
CA VAL A 505 -41.74 23.03 -24.57
C VAL A 505 -40.97 24.21 -25.17
N ILE A 506 -41.14 24.45 -26.46
CA ILE A 506 -40.48 25.54 -27.20
C ILE A 506 -40.91 26.91 -26.66
N THR A 507 -42.22 27.12 -26.52
CA THR A 507 -42.81 28.39 -26.09
C THR A 507 -42.59 28.64 -24.60
N GLY A 508 -42.59 27.58 -23.79
CA GLY A 508 -42.36 27.62 -22.35
C GLY A 508 -40.89 27.71 -21.94
N TYR A 509 -39.96 27.81 -22.90
CA TYR A 509 -38.52 27.69 -22.70
C TYR A 509 -37.93 28.65 -21.67
N THR A 510 -38.30 29.93 -21.74
CA THR A 510 -38.06 30.94 -20.69
C THR A 510 -39.38 31.61 -20.31
N ARG A 511 -39.48 32.17 -19.10
CA ARG A 511 -40.66 32.97 -18.72
C ARG A 511 -40.89 34.14 -19.67
N GLN A 512 -39.83 34.83 -20.06
CA GLN A 512 -39.89 35.94 -21.04
C GLN A 512 -40.46 35.47 -22.39
N ARG A 513 -39.97 34.34 -22.93
CA ARG A 513 -40.49 33.78 -24.20
C ARG A 513 -41.96 33.42 -24.08
N ARG A 514 -42.36 32.79 -22.97
CA ARG A 514 -43.76 32.40 -22.71
C ARG A 514 -44.69 33.61 -22.66
N LEU A 515 -44.28 34.67 -21.96
CA LEU A 515 -45.06 35.92 -21.84
C LEU A 515 -45.25 36.59 -23.20
N ILE A 516 -44.16 36.75 -23.96
CA ILE A 516 -44.22 37.38 -25.28
C ILE A 516 -45.08 36.57 -26.24
N ILE A 517 -44.93 35.25 -26.27
CA ILE A 517 -45.77 34.40 -27.14
C ILE A 517 -47.24 34.44 -26.72
N ASN A 518 -47.55 34.54 -25.42
CA ASN A 518 -48.93 34.71 -24.96
C ASN A 518 -49.52 36.06 -25.36
N MET A 519 -48.74 37.16 -25.32
CA MET A 519 -49.17 38.47 -25.83
C MET A 519 -49.43 38.42 -27.34
N ILE A 520 -48.56 37.74 -28.09
CA ILE A 520 -48.70 37.52 -29.54
C ILE A 520 -50.00 36.76 -29.84
N LYS A 521 -50.25 35.64 -29.15
CA LYS A 521 -51.48 34.83 -29.32
C LYS A 521 -52.76 35.62 -29.02
N LYS A 522 -52.70 36.63 -28.15
CA LYS A 522 -53.82 37.50 -27.78
C LYS A 522 -53.99 38.71 -28.71
N ASN A 523 -53.13 38.88 -29.72
CA ASN A 523 -53.04 40.10 -30.52
C ASN A 523 -52.83 41.38 -29.68
N ASP A 524 -52.21 41.28 -28.50
CA ASP A 524 -51.98 42.40 -27.58
C ASP A 524 -50.75 43.22 -28.00
N PHE A 525 -50.91 43.99 -29.06
CA PHE A 525 -49.85 44.83 -29.63
C PHE A 525 -49.28 45.84 -28.63
N ASN A 526 -50.16 46.50 -27.86
CA ASN A 526 -49.75 47.54 -26.91
C ASN A 526 -49.03 46.94 -25.70
N GLY A 527 -49.54 45.82 -25.16
CA GLY A 527 -48.88 45.09 -24.07
C GLY A 527 -47.52 44.53 -24.50
N GLN A 528 -47.41 44.00 -25.72
CA GLN A 528 -46.15 43.54 -26.28
C GLN A 528 -45.12 44.67 -26.40
N LYS A 529 -45.51 45.79 -27.02
CA LYS A 529 -44.62 46.97 -27.19
C LYS A 529 -44.16 47.52 -25.85
N LYS A 530 -45.09 47.66 -24.88
CA LYS A 530 -44.79 48.11 -23.52
C LYS A 530 -43.81 47.19 -22.83
N TYR A 531 -44.08 45.88 -22.81
CA TYR A 531 -43.22 44.90 -22.15
C TYR A 531 -41.80 44.86 -22.73
N ILE A 532 -41.66 44.88 -24.06
CA ILE A 532 -40.36 44.90 -24.74
C ILE A 532 -39.54 46.14 -24.37
N ILE A 533 -40.18 47.31 -24.34
CA ILE A 533 -39.51 48.58 -24.02
C ILE A 533 -39.12 48.63 -22.53
N GLU A 534 -40.06 48.36 -21.64
CA GLU A 534 -39.87 48.47 -20.18
C GLU A 534 -38.85 47.47 -19.64
N ASN A 535 -38.78 46.26 -20.23
CA ASN A 535 -37.86 45.22 -19.79
C ASN A 535 -36.61 45.12 -20.67
N ASN A 536 -36.42 46.07 -21.60
CA ASN A 536 -35.33 46.10 -22.58
C ASN A 536 -35.09 44.74 -23.26
N VAL A 537 -36.16 44.03 -23.62
CA VAL A 537 -36.05 42.66 -24.17
C VAL A 537 -35.52 42.74 -25.59
N LYS A 538 -34.38 42.10 -25.85
CA LYS A 538 -33.94 41.88 -27.23
C LYS A 538 -34.69 40.68 -27.79
N ILE A 539 -35.51 40.90 -28.82
CA ILE A 539 -36.28 39.81 -29.46
C ILE A 539 -35.35 38.69 -29.95
N ASP A 540 -34.12 39.03 -30.35
CA ASP A 540 -33.10 38.05 -30.74
C ASP A 540 -32.70 37.10 -29.61
N GLU A 541 -32.75 37.53 -28.35
CA GLU A 541 -32.48 36.68 -27.17
C GLU A 541 -33.64 35.69 -26.90
N LEU A 542 -34.80 35.90 -27.54
CA LEU A 542 -35.90 34.94 -27.55
C LEU A 542 -35.72 33.86 -28.60
N ASN A 543 -34.85 34.06 -29.59
CA ASN A 543 -34.46 33.02 -30.53
C ASN A 543 -33.51 32.02 -29.84
N GLY A 544 -33.44 30.81 -30.38
CA GLY A 544 -32.53 29.77 -29.86
C GLY A 544 -32.22 28.73 -30.94
N TYR A 545 -31.39 27.74 -30.60
CA TYR A 545 -31.11 26.63 -31.51
C TYR A 545 -32.43 25.98 -31.97
N ASN A 546 -32.72 26.06 -33.27
CA ASN A 546 -33.94 25.57 -33.92
C ASN A 546 -35.26 26.30 -33.57
N PHE A 547 -35.21 27.50 -32.98
CA PHE A 547 -36.38 28.35 -32.75
C PHE A 547 -36.11 29.78 -33.21
N ASN A 548 -36.89 30.25 -34.18
CA ASN A 548 -36.93 31.65 -34.60
C ASN A 548 -38.34 32.17 -34.33
N ILE A 549 -38.46 33.19 -33.48
CA ILE A 549 -39.75 33.73 -33.05
C ILE A 549 -40.53 34.37 -34.20
N VAL A 550 -39.85 34.97 -35.18
CA VAL A 550 -40.47 35.51 -36.39
C VAL A 550 -41.05 34.37 -37.22
N LYS A 551 -40.25 33.35 -37.50
CA LYS A 551 -40.67 32.15 -38.26
C LYS A 551 -41.81 31.42 -37.54
N TYR A 552 -41.69 31.22 -36.24
CA TYR A 552 -42.72 30.57 -35.43
C TYR A 552 -44.04 31.34 -35.45
N THR A 553 -43.97 32.67 -35.34
CA THR A 553 -45.13 33.56 -35.40
C THR A 553 -45.78 33.54 -36.79
N CYS A 554 -44.98 33.61 -37.85
CA CYS A 554 -45.51 33.68 -39.22
C CYS A 554 -46.04 32.33 -39.74
N ASP A 555 -45.36 31.23 -39.41
CA ASP A 555 -45.62 29.92 -40.02
C ASP A 555 -46.54 29.03 -39.18
N TYR A 556 -46.60 29.22 -37.85
CA TYR A 556 -47.25 28.28 -36.93
C TYR A 556 -48.38 28.88 -36.07
N LEU A 557 -48.56 30.20 -36.07
CA LEU A 557 -49.65 30.85 -35.34
C LEU A 557 -50.68 31.43 -36.31
N TYR A 558 -51.86 30.82 -36.38
CA TYR A 558 -52.98 31.29 -37.20
C TYR A 558 -53.69 32.49 -36.54
N ASN A 559 -54.25 33.40 -37.36
CA ASN A 559 -55.05 34.56 -36.93
C ASN A 559 -54.30 35.67 -36.15
N ILE A 560 -53.00 35.84 -36.42
CA ILE A 560 -52.24 36.99 -35.92
C ILE A 560 -52.45 38.20 -36.83
N SER A 561 -52.73 39.35 -36.23
CA SER A 561 -52.87 40.61 -36.97
C SER A 561 -51.58 40.99 -37.70
N SER A 562 -51.71 41.59 -38.90
CA SER A 562 -50.57 42.11 -39.65
C SER A 562 -49.72 43.08 -38.82
N LYS A 563 -50.35 43.90 -37.96
CA LYS A 563 -49.68 44.83 -37.04
C LYS A 563 -48.75 44.16 -36.04
N VAL A 564 -49.16 43.04 -35.43
CA VAL A 564 -48.32 42.28 -34.48
C VAL A 564 -47.16 41.61 -35.22
N THR A 565 -47.44 41.06 -36.41
CA THR A 565 -46.40 40.46 -37.27
C THR A 565 -45.37 41.49 -37.72
N GLU A 566 -45.83 42.67 -38.14
CA GLU A 566 -44.99 43.82 -38.49
C GLU A 566 -44.21 44.34 -37.30
N LEU A 567 -44.78 44.39 -36.08
CA LEU A 567 -44.05 44.80 -34.87
C LEU A 567 -42.88 43.87 -34.55
N ILE A 568 -43.14 42.55 -34.58
CA ILE A 568 -42.11 41.53 -34.30
C ILE A 568 -41.03 41.59 -35.38
N LYS A 569 -41.43 41.71 -36.65
CA LYS A 569 -40.54 41.95 -37.77
C LYS A 569 -39.74 43.22 -37.54
N ASP A 570 -40.37 44.36 -37.25
CA ASP A 570 -39.71 45.65 -37.00
C ASP A 570 -38.71 45.61 -35.86
N PHE A 571 -39.02 44.97 -34.73
CA PHE A 571 -38.07 44.84 -33.62
C PHE A 571 -36.94 43.86 -33.93
N TYR A 572 -37.23 42.77 -34.64
CA TYR A 572 -36.23 41.82 -35.14
C TYR A 572 -35.33 42.46 -36.22
N TYR A 573 -35.87 43.37 -37.02
CA TYR A 573 -35.20 44.01 -38.14
C TYR A 573 -34.48 45.30 -37.75
N LYS A 574 -35.00 46.09 -36.80
CA LYS A 574 -34.34 47.31 -36.28
C LYS A 574 -33.20 47.02 -35.30
N ARG A 575 -33.15 45.82 -34.71
CA ARG A 575 -32.14 45.45 -33.69
C ARG A 575 -31.47 44.10 -33.91
N GLY A 576 -31.84 43.33 -34.94
CA GLY A 576 -31.38 41.96 -35.09
C GLY A 576 -30.26 41.75 -36.11
N PHE A 577 -29.42 40.75 -35.83
CA PHE A 577 -28.21 40.41 -36.58
C PHE A 577 -28.48 39.99 -38.05
N SER A 578 -29.73 39.75 -38.42
CA SER A 578 -30.12 39.11 -39.68
C SER A 578 -30.08 40.02 -40.91
N ILE A 579 -30.43 41.31 -40.79
CA ILE A 579 -30.45 42.21 -41.95
C ILE A 579 -29.07 42.45 -42.52
N PRO A 580 -28.06 42.87 -41.72
CA PRO A 580 -26.70 43.03 -42.22
C PRO A 580 -26.21 41.74 -42.90
N ILE A 581 -26.41 40.58 -42.25
CA ILE A 581 -25.96 39.29 -42.79
C ILE A 581 -26.68 38.92 -44.10
N CYS A 582 -27.96 39.22 -44.26
CA CYS A 582 -28.69 38.96 -45.51
C CYS A 582 -28.22 39.89 -46.63
N LEU A 583 -28.10 41.19 -46.36
CA LEU A 583 -27.59 42.17 -47.32
C LEU A 583 -26.16 41.84 -47.75
N ILE A 584 -25.34 41.32 -46.83
CA ILE A 584 -24.02 40.75 -47.09
C ILE A 584 -24.13 39.56 -48.03
N LYS A 585 -24.92 38.52 -47.68
CA LYS A 585 -25.04 37.28 -48.47
C LYS A 585 -25.56 37.54 -49.88
N GLU A 586 -26.45 38.51 -50.03
CA GLU A 586 -27.04 38.91 -51.30
C GLU A 586 -26.16 39.91 -52.07
N ASN A 587 -25.00 40.28 -51.51
CA ASN A 587 -24.05 41.24 -52.08
C ASN A 587 -24.67 42.62 -52.40
N LYS A 588 -25.66 43.08 -51.61
CA LYS A 588 -26.38 44.34 -51.80
C LYS A 588 -25.71 45.52 -51.07
N LEU A 589 -24.54 45.93 -51.56
CA LEU A 589 -23.69 46.92 -50.88
C LEU A 589 -24.40 48.26 -50.57
N ASN A 590 -25.14 48.83 -51.52
CA ASN A 590 -25.77 50.14 -51.32
C ASN A 590 -26.84 50.11 -50.22
N GLN A 591 -27.61 49.02 -50.14
CA GLN A 591 -28.59 48.83 -49.07
C GLN A 591 -27.92 48.59 -47.73
N LEU A 592 -26.77 47.89 -47.72
CA LEU A 592 -25.98 47.70 -46.50
C LEU A 592 -25.37 49.02 -46.00
N LYS A 593 -24.94 49.91 -46.92
CA LYS A 593 -24.47 51.27 -46.59
C LYS A 593 -25.56 52.09 -45.94
N GLU A 594 -26.71 52.20 -46.59
CA GLU A 594 -27.87 52.94 -46.07
C GLU A 594 -28.30 52.41 -44.70
N TYR A 595 -28.36 51.08 -44.54
CA TYR A 595 -28.68 50.45 -43.25
C TYR A 595 -27.63 50.80 -42.18
N THR A 596 -26.35 50.70 -42.51
CA THR A 596 -25.25 50.96 -41.58
C THR A 596 -25.26 52.41 -41.10
N GLU A 597 -25.48 53.36 -42.01
CA GLU A 597 -25.52 54.79 -41.71
C GLU A 597 -26.75 55.17 -40.90
N LYS A 598 -27.94 54.77 -41.36
CA LYS A 598 -29.22 55.11 -40.71
C LYS A 598 -29.31 54.62 -39.27
N ASN A 599 -28.68 53.48 -38.97
CA ASN A 599 -28.75 52.85 -37.65
C ASN A 599 -27.48 53.02 -36.82
N ASN A 600 -26.48 53.77 -37.33
CA ASN A 600 -25.14 53.86 -36.74
C ASN A 600 -24.57 52.48 -36.35
N PHE A 601 -24.67 51.52 -37.27
CA PHE A 601 -24.39 50.12 -37.01
C PHE A 601 -22.88 49.82 -37.06
N ILE A 602 -22.39 49.00 -36.12
CA ILE A 602 -21.01 48.49 -36.09
C ILE A 602 -21.02 46.97 -36.28
N PHE A 603 -20.23 46.46 -37.23
CA PHE A 603 -20.28 45.04 -37.58
C PHE A 603 -19.73 44.12 -36.49
N GLU A 604 -18.86 44.60 -35.61
CA GLU A 604 -18.37 43.86 -34.43
C GLU A 604 -19.51 43.36 -33.54
N SER A 605 -20.64 44.09 -33.50
CA SER A 605 -21.83 43.66 -32.76
C SER A 605 -22.37 42.31 -33.23
N LEU A 606 -22.14 41.92 -34.48
CA LEU A 606 -22.59 40.63 -35.04
C LEU A 606 -21.82 39.44 -34.44
N ASN A 607 -20.69 39.65 -33.77
CA ASN A 607 -19.91 38.56 -33.21
C ASN A 607 -20.65 37.89 -32.03
N THR A 608 -20.62 36.56 -32.02
CA THR A 608 -21.11 35.73 -30.91
C THR A 608 -20.06 34.67 -30.58
N ASN A 609 -20.24 33.92 -29.48
CA ASN A 609 -19.33 32.82 -29.11
C ASN A 609 -19.11 31.78 -30.22
N ASN A 610 -20.01 31.69 -31.20
CA ASN A 610 -19.95 30.72 -32.31
C ASN A 610 -19.94 31.38 -33.71
N PHE A 611 -19.82 32.71 -33.80
CA PHE A 611 -19.87 33.41 -35.08
C PHE A 611 -18.95 34.63 -35.06
N ASN A 612 -17.99 34.66 -35.99
CA ASN A 612 -17.08 35.78 -36.20
C ASN A 612 -17.37 36.40 -37.57
N ILE A 613 -17.83 37.66 -37.58
CA ILE A 613 -18.22 38.33 -38.82
C ILE A 613 -17.03 38.52 -39.77
N ILE A 614 -15.81 38.73 -39.27
CA ILE A 614 -14.64 38.91 -40.13
C ILE A 614 -14.29 37.61 -40.82
N GLU A 615 -14.21 36.49 -40.09
CA GLU A 615 -13.96 35.17 -40.69
C GLU A 615 -15.04 34.80 -41.70
N TYR A 616 -16.30 35.09 -41.37
CA TYR A 616 -17.43 34.85 -42.23
C TYR A 616 -17.33 35.65 -43.54
N ILE A 617 -17.02 36.94 -43.47
CA ILE A 617 -16.87 37.81 -44.64
C ILE A 617 -15.66 37.44 -45.49
N LEU A 618 -14.53 37.09 -44.87
CA LEU A 618 -13.35 36.59 -45.57
C LEU A 618 -13.67 35.30 -46.33
N THR A 619 -14.42 34.39 -45.70
CA THR A 619 -14.87 33.14 -46.34
C THR A 619 -15.77 33.41 -47.54
N LEU A 620 -16.77 34.28 -47.39
CA LEU A 620 -17.66 34.65 -48.51
C LEU A 620 -16.90 35.30 -49.66
N TYR A 621 -15.92 36.16 -49.36
CA TYR A 621 -15.08 36.80 -50.38
C TYR A 621 -14.18 35.80 -51.09
N GLN A 622 -13.53 34.87 -50.37
CA GLN A 622 -12.72 33.80 -50.96
C GLN A 622 -13.54 32.88 -51.87
N GLN A 623 -14.82 32.71 -51.56
CA GLN A 623 -15.78 31.96 -52.38
C GLN A 623 -16.36 32.80 -53.54
N ASN A 624 -15.91 34.05 -53.74
CA ASN A 624 -16.42 35.01 -54.72
C ASN A 624 -17.93 35.30 -54.59
N LEU A 625 -18.50 35.16 -53.39
CA LEU A 625 -19.93 35.40 -53.13
C LEU A 625 -20.25 36.86 -52.82
N ILE A 626 -19.25 37.66 -52.47
CA ILE A 626 -19.38 39.10 -52.22
C ILE A 626 -18.27 39.88 -52.91
N SER A 627 -18.51 41.15 -53.23
CA SER A 627 -17.51 42.00 -53.87
C SER A 627 -16.39 42.41 -52.92
N LEU A 628 -15.23 42.80 -53.49
CA LEU A 628 -14.13 43.39 -52.72
C LEU A 628 -14.58 44.65 -51.97
N GLU A 629 -15.44 45.46 -52.59
CA GLU A 629 -16.00 46.69 -52.01
C GLU A 629 -16.90 46.39 -50.81
N MET A 630 -17.72 45.34 -50.90
CA MET A 630 -18.54 44.86 -49.80
C MET A 630 -17.68 44.40 -48.62
N LYS A 631 -16.67 43.58 -48.88
CA LYS A 631 -15.69 43.14 -47.88
C LYS A 631 -15.02 44.33 -47.19
N ASN A 632 -14.48 45.27 -47.97
CA ASN A 632 -13.75 46.42 -47.45
C ASN A 632 -14.66 47.36 -46.65
N PHE A 633 -15.90 47.58 -47.09
CA PHE A 633 -16.89 48.36 -46.37
C PHE A 633 -17.16 47.78 -44.97
N ILE A 634 -17.35 46.46 -44.87
CA ILE A 634 -17.62 45.79 -43.60
C ILE A 634 -16.41 45.83 -42.66
N ILE A 635 -15.21 45.64 -43.21
CA ILE A 635 -13.96 45.75 -42.45
C ILE A 635 -13.75 47.18 -41.93
N TYR A 636 -14.04 48.19 -42.75
CA TYR A 636 -13.95 49.61 -42.40
C TYR A 636 -14.93 49.97 -41.28
N HIS A 637 -16.18 49.51 -41.38
CA HIS A 637 -17.24 49.74 -40.38
C HIS A 637 -17.26 48.69 -39.25
N TYR A 638 -16.19 47.91 -39.08
CA TYR A 638 -16.15 46.82 -38.11
C TYR A 638 -16.34 47.31 -36.67
N ASN A 639 -15.55 48.30 -36.25
CA ASN A 639 -15.72 48.99 -34.97
C ASN A 639 -15.27 50.45 -35.07
N GLU A 640 -15.68 51.26 -34.09
CA GLU A 640 -15.37 52.69 -34.07
C GLU A 640 -13.85 52.97 -34.06
N LYS A 641 -13.07 52.12 -33.37
CA LYS A 641 -11.60 52.24 -33.32
C LYS A 641 -10.98 52.10 -34.72
N ARG A 642 -11.38 51.11 -35.51
CA ARG A 642 -10.91 50.92 -36.90
C ARG A 642 -11.37 52.03 -37.83
N LYS A 643 -12.62 52.46 -37.71
CA LYS A 643 -13.18 53.58 -38.49
C LYS A 643 -12.39 54.88 -38.25
N MET A 644 -11.99 55.13 -37.01
CA MET A 644 -11.14 56.27 -36.63
C MET A 644 -9.72 56.14 -37.21
N ILE A 645 -9.11 54.97 -37.11
CA ILE A 645 -7.77 54.70 -37.67
C ILE A 645 -7.74 54.93 -39.18
N VAL A 646 -8.73 54.43 -39.94
CA VAL A 646 -8.75 54.63 -41.39
C VAL A 646 -8.96 56.10 -41.76
N LYS A 647 -9.83 56.83 -41.04
CA LYS A 647 -10.00 58.28 -41.25
C LYS A 647 -8.72 59.08 -40.98
N LEU A 648 -7.93 58.67 -39.99
CA LEU A 648 -6.64 59.31 -39.68
C LEU A 648 -5.59 59.01 -40.75
N PHE A 649 -5.59 57.78 -41.32
CA PHE A 649 -4.77 57.42 -42.48
C PHE A 649 -5.12 58.24 -43.72
N GLU A 650 -6.42 58.39 -44.04
CA GLU A 650 -6.88 59.18 -45.20
C GLU A 650 -6.52 60.67 -45.10
N LYS A 651 -6.39 61.21 -43.88
CA LYS A 651 -5.97 62.59 -43.61
C LYS A 651 -4.44 62.79 -43.58
N ASN A 652 -3.65 61.74 -43.74
CA ASN A 652 -2.18 61.75 -43.64
C ASN A 652 -1.65 62.33 -42.31
N ASN A 653 -2.43 62.24 -41.21
CA ASN A 653 -2.05 62.81 -39.93
C ASN A 653 -1.28 61.80 -39.05
N ILE A 654 -0.01 61.58 -39.40
CA ILE A 654 0.85 60.54 -38.80
C ILE A 654 1.02 60.71 -37.28
N ASN A 655 1.02 61.94 -36.76
CA ASN A 655 1.22 62.20 -35.34
C ASN A 655 0.00 61.80 -34.50
N GLU A 656 -1.20 62.11 -34.98
CA GLU A 656 -2.46 61.76 -34.33
C GLU A 656 -2.74 60.25 -34.41
N LEU A 657 -2.27 59.59 -35.49
CA LEU A 657 -2.31 58.14 -35.65
C LEU A 657 -1.43 57.41 -34.62
N LYS A 658 -0.22 57.94 -34.34
CA LYS A 658 0.68 57.38 -33.31
C LYS A 658 0.04 57.46 -31.93
N GLU A 659 -0.49 58.62 -31.55
CA GLU A 659 -1.13 58.83 -30.24
C GLU A 659 -2.39 57.96 -30.05
N TYR A 660 -3.15 57.69 -31.11
CA TYR A 660 -4.33 56.82 -31.06
C TYR A 660 -3.98 55.32 -31.03
N SER A 661 -2.78 54.93 -31.48
CA SER A 661 -2.31 53.54 -31.47
C SER A 661 -1.71 53.08 -30.12
N GLU A 662 -1.27 54.03 -29.29
CA GLU A 662 -0.72 53.78 -27.95
C GLU A 662 -1.80 53.65 -26.86
N LYS A 663 -3.06 54.02 -27.16
CA LYS A 663 -4.26 53.85 -26.33
C LYS A 663 -5.06 52.63 -26.80
#